data_AF-A0A317M3D0-F1
#
_entry.id   AF-A0A317M3D0-F1
#
_cell.length_a   1.000
_cell.length_b   1.000
_cell.length_c   1.000
_cell.angle_alpha   90.00
_cell.angle_beta   90.00
_cell.angle_gamma   90.00
#
_symmetry.space_group_name_H-M   'P 1'
#
loop_
_entity.id
_entity.type
_entity.pdbx_description
1 polymer ?
#
loop_
_entity_poly.entity_id
_entity_poly.type
_entity_poly.pdbx_seq_one_letter_code
_entity_poly.pdbx_strand_id
1 'polypeptide(L)'
;MSTRLLTAGLLLTTFVLHSCGGGKKKTPDQNTLKAPAVVTEFERNPPIATNISVKALKEAVNGNNVLLTATFRPGQIRDNVHSIVVNDETLSLRDDGNEGDEKAGDGVFSIAVNENLEEFKKELIAIQDANLEKLNKREHLFRWAGRSATVIDNLVKENNVRNLDFVKGANINPELFKLIPDPELRTRSLMITDLGVIEDPDRTFNPCTKKGNPNGVWTFGHLITQMANTPSTGISVTDLIQSWLEKWMAAQTINTDNVPARTAIFNQVILPWLQKSNPGAIITTANWKTFPFDPTFAPFRLLAIVNRLDLRGNSGYTISNAGEGRFVFGVLSSSCTPLRFTAILEYGIPKNNCKELHEFAQQWWDLKSLVPGTGAYNSALQAITDQFTLANTSTSKPNGSSLNQLRTNEIALSRPWELREFVIGKKGVFEEVTVKQEPALKFNRISGATVANQQVLAVYANTNQPEILDQTYVIPNVDPISSLNFLGGKAHTVTAGHFWDASATAGPAFITNDTVRHLLSVNTCSGCHGGEARTAVGNLINDPVGVSHDPFLQIAPKPFGTKPTLAAFLTGDPSQPDGLFRVTDPAGRPTGSPIQWTFNDLARRAEDLELLVKKGCGKSRLKEIVGVLSFKPLNATH
;
A
#
# COMPACT_ATOMS: atom_id res chain seq x y z
N MET A 1 52.33 27.51 -69.05
CA MET A 1 52.94 28.47 -68.10
C MET A 1 52.15 28.38 -66.80
N SER A 2 52.43 27.50 -65.84
CA SER A 2 53.68 26.85 -65.40
C SER A 2 54.49 27.68 -64.40
N THR A 3 54.52 27.17 -63.16
CA THR A 3 55.65 27.13 -62.22
C THR A 3 56.46 28.39 -61.84
N ARG A 4 56.46 28.63 -60.51
CA ARG A 4 57.59 28.94 -59.60
C ARG A 4 57.93 30.40 -59.22
N LEU A 5 58.44 30.46 -57.98
CA LEU A 5 59.18 31.48 -57.21
C LEU A 5 58.32 32.39 -56.31
N LEU A 6 58.46 32.43 -54.97
CA LEU A 6 59.63 32.66 -54.06
C LEU A 6 60.19 34.10 -54.18
N THR A 7 60.46 34.89 -53.12
CA THR A 7 60.40 34.68 -51.64
C THR A 7 60.49 36.02 -50.84
N ALA A 8 60.40 35.90 -49.50
CA ALA A 8 60.98 36.76 -48.44
C ALA A 8 60.08 37.87 -47.84
N GLY A 9 60.14 38.17 -46.52
CA GLY A 9 61.02 37.66 -45.46
C GLY A 9 60.35 37.62 -44.06
N LEU A 10 60.87 36.84 -43.08
CA LEU A 10 61.86 37.23 -42.03
C LEU A 10 61.21 38.08 -40.90
N LEU A 11 61.48 38.02 -39.57
CA LEU A 11 62.44 37.40 -38.63
C LEU A 11 61.76 37.43 -37.20
N LEU A 12 62.16 36.77 -36.10
CA LEU A 12 63.19 35.79 -35.74
C LEU A 12 62.67 34.83 -34.62
N THR A 13 63.35 33.70 -34.48
CA THR A 13 63.26 32.55 -33.55
C THR A 13 63.90 32.71 -32.14
N THR A 14 63.60 31.79 -31.20
CA THR A 14 64.64 31.05 -30.45
C THR A 14 64.20 29.65 -30.00
N PHE A 15 65.01 28.63 -30.29
CA PHE A 15 65.10 27.30 -29.62
C PHE A 15 66.42 27.32 -28.77
N VAL A 16 66.83 26.38 -27.90
CA VAL A 16 66.91 24.91 -27.94
C VAL A 16 67.19 24.42 -26.48
N LEU A 17 66.76 23.21 -26.07
CA LEU A 17 67.64 22.13 -25.58
C LEU A 17 66.88 20.83 -25.22
N HIS A 18 67.55 19.70 -25.46
CA HIS A 18 66.99 18.34 -25.40
C HIS A 18 67.05 17.71 -24.01
N SER A 19 66.14 16.76 -23.75
CA SER A 19 66.49 15.50 -23.09
C SER A 19 65.46 14.40 -23.39
N CYS A 20 65.92 13.25 -23.91
CA CYS A 20 65.13 12.02 -23.93
C CYS A 20 65.43 11.22 -22.66
N GLY A 21 64.43 11.03 -21.80
CA GLY A 21 64.54 10.21 -20.59
C GLY A 21 63.24 9.45 -20.33
N GLY A 22 63.29 8.11 -20.42
CA GLY A 22 62.13 7.27 -20.11
C GLY A 22 61.88 7.18 -18.61
N GLY A 23 60.61 7.11 -18.19
CA GLY A 23 60.28 6.90 -16.78
C GLY A 23 58.81 7.11 -16.44
N LYS A 24 58.08 6.00 -16.28
CA LYS A 24 56.77 5.89 -15.62
C LYS A 24 55.64 6.74 -16.22
N LYS A 25 54.75 6.08 -16.98
CA LYS A 25 53.33 6.48 -17.00
C LYS A 25 52.87 6.59 -15.53
N LYS A 26 52.39 7.76 -15.11
CA LYS A 26 51.53 7.82 -13.93
C LYS A 26 50.31 6.97 -14.23
N THR A 27 50.05 5.97 -13.42
CA THR A 27 48.72 5.37 -13.31
C THR A 27 47.73 6.52 -13.11
N PRO A 28 46.60 6.58 -13.83
CA PRO A 28 45.49 7.42 -13.40
C PRO A 28 45.16 7.02 -11.96
N ASP A 29 44.87 7.99 -11.10
CA ASP A 29 44.37 7.69 -9.76
C ASP A 29 43.22 6.69 -9.88
N GLN A 30 43.22 5.68 -8.99
CA GLN A 30 42.00 4.94 -8.70
C GLN A 30 41.05 5.91 -8.02
N ASN A 31 40.38 6.71 -8.86
CA ASN A 31 39.38 7.67 -8.44
C ASN A 31 38.33 6.85 -7.71
N THR A 32 38.26 7.03 -6.40
CA THR A 32 37.43 6.20 -5.51
C THR A 32 35.99 6.34 -5.95
N LEU A 33 35.52 5.37 -6.75
CA LEU A 33 34.12 5.22 -7.09
C LEU A 33 33.39 5.04 -5.78
N LYS A 34 32.76 6.13 -5.33
CA LYS A 34 31.90 6.13 -4.15
C LYS A 34 30.86 5.04 -4.40
N ALA A 35 30.85 4.00 -3.56
CA ALA A 35 29.95 2.86 -3.75
C ALA A 35 28.53 3.41 -4.00
N PRO A 36 27.88 3.05 -5.13
CA PRO A 36 26.66 3.71 -5.55
C PRO A 36 25.59 3.53 -4.47
N ALA A 37 25.01 4.64 -4.04
CA ALA A 37 24.08 4.65 -2.93
C ALA A 37 22.80 3.92 -3.32
N VAL A 38 22.19 3.23 -2.35
CA VAL A 38 20.85 2.66 -2.49
C VAL A 38 19.87 3.80 -2.79
N VAL A 39 19.16 3.72 -3.90
CA VAL A 39 18.24 4.78 -4.33
C VAL A 39 16.95 4.68 -3.51
N THR A 40 16.66 5.69 -2.69
CA THR A 40 15.55 5.64 -1.72
C THR A 40 14.17 5.60 -2.40
N GLU A 41 14.01 6.20 -3.58
CA GLU A 41 12.72 6.22 -4.30
C GLU A 41 12.28 4.82 -4.76
N PHE A 42 13.23 3.90 -4.95
CA PHE A 42 12.98 2.51 -5.32
C PHE A 42 12.35 1.69 -4.18
N GLU A 43 12.31 2.19 -2.94
CA GLU A 43 11.48 1.60 -1.89
C GLU A 43 10.00 1.54 -2.34
N ARG A 44 9.49 2.61 -2.95
CA ARG A 44 8.09 2.70 -3.40
C ARG A 44 7.91 2.32 -4.86
N ASN A 45 8.86 2.70 -5.71
CA ASN A 45 8.83 2.50 -7.15
C ASN A 45 10.05 1.69 -7.64
N PRO A 46 10.22 0.43 -7.22
CA PRO A 46 11.38 -0.36 -7.58
C PRO A 46 11.43 -0.69 -9.08
N PRO A 47 12.63 -0.71 -9.71
CA PRO A 47 12.81 -1.36 -11.00
C PRO A 47 12.51 -2.87 -10.83
N ILE A 48 11.70 -3.42 -11.73
CA ILE A 48 11.31 -4.83 -11.70
C ILE A 48 12.00 -5.55 -12.86
N ALA A 49 12.73 -6.61 -12.54
CA ALA A 49 13.42 -7.41 -13.55
C ALA A 49 12.41 -8.12 -14.47
N THR A 50 12.61 -8.01 -15.78
CA THR A 50 11.80 -8.68 -16.81
C THR A 50 12.25 -10.13 -17.05
N ASN A 51 13.51 -10.43 -16.77
CA ASN A 51 14.07 -11.77 -16.68
C ASN A 51 15.11 -11.82 -15.56
N ILE A 52 15.19 -12.95 -14.86
CA ILE A 52 16.29 -13.25 -13.92
C ILE A 52 16.85 -14.61 -14.32
N SER A 53 18.17 -14.73 -14.41
CA SER A 53 18.87 -15.99 -14.69
C SER A 53 19.90 -16.29 -13.60
N VAL A 54 20.08 -17.57 -13.29
CA VAL A 54 21.04 -18.06 -12.29
C VAL A 54 21.92 -19.13 -12.93
N LYS A 55 23.24 -18.99 -12.78
CA LYS A 55 24.24 -19.86 -13.39
C LYS A 55 25.37 -20.18 -12.41
N ALA A 56 25.70 -21.46 -12.28
CA ALA A 56 26.87 -21.91 -11.55
C ALA A 56 28.14 -21.45 -12.27
N LEU A 57 29.05 -20.81 -11.53
CA LEU A 57 30.33 -20.34 -12.06
C LEU A 57 31.33 -21.51 -12.14
N LYS A 58 32.02 -21.64 -13.28
CA LYS A 58 33.13 -22.60 -13.43
C LYS A 58 34.39 -22.16 -12.69
N GLU A 59 34.61 -20.85 -12.64
CA GLU A 59 35.70 -20.18 -11.95
C GLU A 59 35.10 -19.10 -11.05
N ALA A 60 35.54 -19.02 -9.80
CA ALA A 60 34.91 -18.16 -8.81
C ALA A 60 35.17 -16.67 -9.10
N VAL A 61 34.11 -15.87 -9.11
CA VAL A 61 34.21 -14.40 -9.27
C VAL A 61 34.20 -13.77 -7.88
N ASN A 62 35.29 -13.11 -7.49
CA ASN A 62 35.48 -12.57 -6.13
C ASN A 62 35.22 -13.60 -5.01
N GLY A 63 35.54 -14.88 -5.25
CA GLY A 63 35.30 -15.98 -4.31
C GLY A 63 33.88 -16.56 -4.32
N ASN A 64 32.97 -16.02 -5.14
CA ASN A 64 31.58 -16.48 -5.26
C ASN A 64 31.43 -17.58 -6.33
N ASN A 65 30.49 -18.52 -6.11
CA ASN A 65 30.27 -19.70 -6.95
C ASN A 65 29.04 -19.62 -7.87
N VAL A 66 28.21 -18.58 -7.76
CA VAL A 66 27.02 -18.38 -8.59
C VAL A 66 27.02 -16.99 -9.19
N LEU A 67 26.59 -16.88 -10.45
CA LEU A 67 26.25 -15.63 -11.11
C LEU A 67 24.72 -15.52 -11.23
N LEU A 68 24.15 -14.43 -10.76
CA LEU A 68 22.78 -14.01 -11.08
C LEU A 68 22.86 -12.87 -12.10
N THR A 69 22.02 -12.92 -13.13
CA THR A 69 21.79 -11.78 -14.03
C THR A 69 20.32 -11.39 -14.02
N ALA A 70 20.04 -10.09 -14.14
CA ALA A 70 18.71 -9.51 -14.12
C ALA A 70 18.57 -8.47 -15.24
N THR A 71 17.62 -8.70 -16.15
CA THR A 71 17.32 -7.78 -17.24
C THR A 71 16.27 -6.76 -16.81
N PHE A 72 16.49 -5.48 -17.05
CA PHE A 72 15.52 -4.41 -16.75
C PHE A 72 15.02 -3.74 -18.04
N ARG A 73 13.92 -2.97 -17.96
CA ARG A 73 13.48 -2.17 -19.11
C ARG A 73 14.43 -0.96 -19.27
N PRO A 74 14.76 -0.54 -20.50
CA PRO A 74 15.60 0.64 -20.73
C PRO A 74 15.12 1.87 -19.97
N GLY A 75 16.04 2.55 -19.29
CA GLY A 75 15.77 3.79 -18.53
C GLY A 75 15.19 3.62 -17.13
N GLN A 76 14.88 2.39 -16.67
CA GLN A 76 14.47 2.14 -15.27
C GLN A 76 15.62 2.34 -14.28
N ILE A 77 16.84 2.01 -14.70
CA ILE A 77 18.09 2.23 -13.96
C ILE A 77 18.95 3.11 -14.88
N ARG A 78 19.51 4.20 -14.34
CA ARG A 78 20.26 5.21 -15.12
C ARG A 78 21.77 5.03 -15.07
N ASP A 79 22.26 4.45 -13.98
CA ASP A 79 23.67 4.16 -13.74
C ASP A 79 23.98 2.72 -14.13
N ASN A 80 25.22 2.43 -14.52
CA ASN A 80 25.71 1.08 -14.80
C ASN A 80 25.84 0.18 -13.55
N VAL A 81 25.31 0.62 -12.40
CA VAL A 81 25.30 -0.15 -11.15
C VAL A 81 23.98 0.07 -10.42
N HIS A 82 23.39 -1.02 -9.93
CA HIS A 82 22.15 -1.03 -9.18
C HIS A 82 22.37 -1.58 -7.78
N SER A 83 22.29 -0.70 -6.78
CA SER A 83 22.48 -1.08 -5.37
C SER A 83 21.17 -1.42 -4.67
N ILE A 84 21.16 -2.58 -4.01
CA ILE A 84 20.06 -3.11 -3.19
C ILE A 84 20.59 -3.51 -1.80
N VAL A 85 19.70 -3.65 -0.82
CA VAL A 85 20.00 -4.16 0.53
C VAL A 85 19.50 -5.59 0.67
N VAL A 86 20.34 -6.49 1.18
CA VAL A 86 20.01 -7.91 1.41
C VAL A 86 20.71 -8.33 2.71
N ASN A 87 19.97 -8.81 3.71
CA ASN A 87 20.50 -9.09 5.05
C ASN A 87 21.28 -7.93 5.69
N ASP A 88 20.77 -6.71 5.52
CA ASP A 88 21.40 -5.45 5.95
C ASP A 88 22.79 -5.17 5.29
N GLU A 89 23.22 -5.98 4.32
CA GLU A 89 24.38 -5.72 3.45
C GLU A 89 23.95 -5.01 2.15
N THR A 90 24.65 -3.96 1.75
CA THR A 90 24.46 -3.35 0.41
C THR A 90 25.14 -4.21 -0.66
N LEU A 91 24.37 -4.72 -1.60
CA LEU A 91 24.82 -5.44 -2.78
C LEU A 91 24.73 -4.54 -4.01
N SER A 92 25.66 -4.69 -4.95
CA SER A 92 25.64 -3.95 -6.21
C SER A 92 25.60 -4.91 -7.39
N LEU A 93 24.56 -4.82 -8.22
CA LEU A 93 24.50 -5.48 -9.52
C LEU A 93 25.10 -4.55 -10.59
N ARG A 94 25.78 -5.08 -11.61
CA ARG A 94 26.60 -4.31 -12.57
C ARG A 94 26.22 -4.53 -14.03
N ASP A 95 26.25 -3.45 -14.79
CA ASP A 95 26.08 -3.35 -16.25
C ASP A 95 27.27 -2.53 -16.82
N ASP A 96 28.49 -2.85 -16.37
CA ASP A 96 29.74 -2.10 -16.63
C ASP A 96 30.89 -2.95 -17.23
N GLY A 97 30.61 -4.20 -17.61
CA GLY A 97 31.54 -5.16 -18.21
C GLY A 97 32.47 -5.86 -17.21
N ASN A 98 32.22 -5.77 -15.91
CA ASN A 98 33.04 -6.39 -14.86
C ASN A 98 32.25 -7.38 -14.00
N GLU A 99 33.00 -8.20 -13.25
CA GLU A 99 32.48 -9.08 -12.17
C GLU A 99 31.35 -10.04 -12.60
N GLY A 100 31.33 -10.41 -13.88
CA GLY A 100 30.36 -11.35 -14.47
C GLY A 100 29.38 -10.72 -15.45
N ASP A 101 29.40 -9.40 -15.63
CA ASP A 101 28.70 -8.76 -16.74
C ASP A 101 29.42 -9.07 -18.06
N GLU A 102 28.66 -9.56 -19.05
CA GLU A 102 29.18 -9.89 -20.38
C GLU A 102 29.31 -8.63 -21.27
N LYS A 103 28.52 -7.57 -21.04
CA LYS A 103 28.47 -6.41 -21.93
C LYS A 103 27.87 -5.15 -21.27
N ALA A 104 28.76 -4.22 -20.93
CA ALA A 104 28.42 -2.91 -20.39
C ALA A 104 27.34 -2.12 -21.18
N GLY A 105 26.37 -1.58 -20.45
CA GLY A 105 25.33 -0.67 -20.93
C GLY A 105 24.24 -1.33 -21.76
N ASP A 106 23.96 -2.61 -21.56
CA ASP A 106 22.93 -3.34 -22.30
C ASP A 106 21.64 -3.64 -21.50
N GLY A 107 21.64 -3.31 -20.22
CA GLY A 107 20.49 -3.47 -19.32
C GLY A 107 20.41 -4.85 -18.65
N VAL A 108 21.41 -5.71 -18.81
CA VAL A 108 21.55 -6.99 -18.10
C VAL A 108 22.52 -6.84 -16.92
N PHE A 109 21.97 -6.52 -15.76
CA PHE A 109 22.77 -6.32 -14.55
C PHE A 109 23.16 -7.67 -13.93
N SER A 110 24.43 -7.84 -13.59
CA SER A 110 24.99 -9.08 -13.03
C SER A 110 25.45 -8.94 -11.57
N ILE A 111 25.43 -10.03 -10.81
CA ILE A 111 26.06 -10.11 -9.49
C ILE A 111 26.53 -11.54 -9.20
N ALA A 112 27.77 -11.67 -8.73
CA ALA A 112 28.30 -12.93 -8.23
C ALA A 112 28.00 -13.09 -6.72
N VAL A 113 27.44 -14.24 -6.32
CA VAL A 113 27.12 -14.56 -4.91
C VAL A 113 27.50 -15.99 -4.55
N ASN A 114 27.82 -16.22 -3.28
CA ASN A 114 28.03 -17.57 -2.74
C ASN A 114 26.68 -18.19 -2.31
N GLU A 115 26.31 -19.32 -2.89
CA GLU A 115 25.04 -20.00 -2.60
C GLU A 115 25.13 -21.54 -2.77
N ASN A 116 24.33 -22.28 -2.02
CA ASN A 116 24.16 -23.73 -2.20
C ASN A 116 23.01 -24.01 -3.19
N LEU A 117 23.35 -24.14 -4.47
CA LEU A 117 22.38 -24.37 -5.56
C LEU A 117 21.58 -25.67 -5.43
N GLU A 118 22.13 -26.71 -4.82
CA GLU A 118 21.40 -27.96 -4.58
C GLU A 118 20.32 -27.78 -3.50
N GLU A 119 20.63 -27.04 -2.43
CA GLU A 119 19.65 -26.73 -1.39
C GLU A 119 18.57 -25.77 -1.92
N PHE A 120 18.97 -24.71 -2.62
CA PHE A 120 18.07 -23.79 -3.30
C PHE A 120 17.10 -24.53 -4.26
N LYS A 121 17.59 -25.54 -5.00
CA LYS A 121 16.76 -26.40 -5.86
C LYS A 121 15.77 -27.24 -5.07
N LYS A 122 16.19 -27.89 -3.98
CA LYS A 122 15.29 -28.66 -3.09
C LYS A 122 14.18 -27.79 -2.51
N GLU A 123 14.51 -26.57 -2.11
CA GLU A 123 13.52 -25.64 -1.55
C GLU A 123 12.48 -25.21 -2.60
N LEU A 124 12.89 -24.94 -3.84
CA LEU A 124 11.95 -24.69 -4.94
C LEU A 124 11.08 -25.92 -5.25
N ILE A 125 11.64 -27.13 -5.18
CA ILE A 125 10.88 -28.38 -5.34
C ILE A 125 9.85 -28.53 -4.23
N ALA A 126 10.21 -28.25 -2.97
CA ALA A 126 9.30 -28.31 -1.84
C ALA A 126 8.13 -27.30 -1.97
N ILE A 127 8.40 -26.10 -2.51
CA ILE A 127 7.35 -25.11 -2.81
C ILE A 127 6.42 -25.62 -3.92
N GLN A 128 6.96 -26.19 -5.00
CA GLN A 128 6.16 -26.80 -6.07
C GLN A 128 5.28 -27.94 -5.54
N ASP A 129 5.85 -28.88 -4.78
CA ASP A 129 5.13 -30.05 -4.29
C ASP A 129 4.03 -29.66 -3.29
N ALA A 130 4.28 -28.68 -2.41
CA ALA A 130 3.27 -28.12 -1.49
C ALA A 130 2.12 -27.43 -2.24
N ASN A 131 2.43 -26.69 -3.32
CA ASN A 131 1.39 -26.11 -4.17
C ASN A 131 0.59 -27.19 -4.90
N LEU A 132 1.22 -28.25 -5.43
CA LEU A 132 0.52 -29.36 -6.07
C LEU A 132 -0.45 -30.07 -5.10
N GLU A 133 -0.08 -30.24 -3.83
CA GLU A 133 -0.99 -30.78 -2.81
C GLU A 133 -2.22 -29.89 -2.60
N LYS A 134 -2.05 -28.57 -2.55
CA LYS A 134 -3.13 -27.59 -2.38
C LYS A 134 -4.01 -27.44 -3.62
N LEU A 135 -3.43 -27.50 -4.82
CA LEU A 135 -4.17 -27.56 -6.08
C LEU A 135 -5.12 -28.78 -6.14
N ASN A 136 -4.70 -29.93 -5.61
CA ASN A 136 -5.56 -31.11 -5.50
C ASN A 136 -6.76 -30.91 -4.54
N LYS A 137 -6.66 -29.96 -3.60
CA LYS A 137 -7.74 -29.55 -2.68
C LYS A 137 -8.62 -28.42 -3.25
N ARG A 138 -8.40 -28.00 -4.50
CA ARG A 138 -9.05 -26.85 -5.16
C ARG A 138 -8.76 -25.50 -4.48
N GLU A 139 -7.59 -25.37 -3.84
CA GLU A 139 -7.01 -24.07 -3.56
C GLU A 139 -6.22 -23.62 -4.81
N HIS A 140 -6.15 -22.31 -5.09
CA HIS A 140 -5.61 -21.78 -6.35
C HIS A 140 -4.45 -20.82 -6.13
N LEU A 141 -3.53 -20.77 -7.09
CA LEU A 141 -2.41 -19.81 -7.10
C LEU A 141 -2.71 -18.64 -8.05
N PHE A 142 -2.39 -17.42 -7.63
CA PHE A 142 -2.73 -16.20 -8.39
C PHE A 142 -1.50 -15.38 -8.80
N ARG A 143 -1.57 -14.80 -10.00
CA ARG A 143 -0.79 -13.63 -10.40
C ARG A 143 -1.61 -12.38 -10.13
N TRP A 144 -0.98 -11.38 -9.51
CA TRP A 144 -1.62 -10.11 -9.15
C TRP A 144 -1.17 -8.98 -10.07
N ALA A 145 -2.11 -8.35 -10.76
CA ALA A 145 -1.92 -7.09 -11.45
C ALA A 145 -2.54 -5.98 -10.59
N GLY A 146 -1.76 -5.46 -9.63
CA GLY A 146 -2.28 -4.62 -8.55
C GLY A 146 -3.22 -5.41 -7.66
N ARG A 147 -4.53 -5.16 -7.83
CA ARG A 147 -5.62 -5.80 -7.08
C ARG A 147 -6.38 -6.87 -7.88
N SER A 148 -6.16 -6.94 -9.20
CA SER A 148 -6.80 -7.98 -10.04
C SER A 148 -5.99 -9.28 -10.03
N ALA A 149 -6.66 -10.43 -9.94
CA ALA A 149 -6.05 -11.76 -9.93
C ALA A 149 -6.26 -12.56 -11.22
N THR A 150 -5.24 -13.28 -11.67
CA THR A 150 -5.35 -14.32 -12.69
C THR A 150 -4.85 -15.64 -12.13
N VAL A 151 -5.63 -16.71 -12.30
CA VAL A 151 -5.23 -18.08 -11.90
C VAL A 151 -4.00 -18.52 -12.70
N ILE A 152 -3.00 -19.09 -12.02
CA ILE A 152 -1.74 -19.55 -12.63
C ILE A 152 -1.39 -21.00 -12.28
N ASP A 153 -2.37 -21.84 -11.91
CA ASP A 153 -2.16 -23.25 -11.55
C ASP A 153 -1.36 -24.06 -12.57
N ASN A 154 -1.55 -23.79 -13.87
CA ASN A 154 -0.79 -24.43 -14.94
C ASN A 154 0.72 -24.17 -14.82
N LEU A 155 1.11 -22.97 -14.35
CA LEU A 155 2.50 -22.62 -14.10
C LEU A 155 3.16 -23.54 -13.06
N VAL A 156 2.39 -24.04 -12.09
CA VAL A 156 2.85 -25.01 -11.08
C VAL A 156 2.93 -26.43 -11.65
N LYS A 157 1.98 -26.79 -12.53
CA LYS A 157 1.88 -28.12 -13.15
C LYS A 157 2.91 -28.35 -14.26
N GLU A 158 3.23 -27.30 -15.02
CA GLU A 158 4.03 -27.38 -16.25
C GLU A 158 5.52 -27.03 -16.03
N ASN A 159 5.86 -26.11 -15.12
CA ASN A 159 7.26 -25.81 -14.81
C ASN A 159 7.86 -26.92 -13.94
N ASN A 160 8.56 -27.86 -14.54
CA ASN A 160 9.30 -28.85 -13.77
C ASN A 160 10.57 -28.22 -13.15
N VAL A 161 10.49 -27.78 -11.90
CA VAL A 161 11.64 -27.23 -11.12
C VAL A 161 12.81 -28.22 -11.07
N ARG A 162 12.51 -29.53 -11.12
CA ARG A 162 13.54 -30.59 -11.11
C ARG A 162 14.42 -30.54 -12.36
N ASN A 163 13.95 -29.92 -13.45
CA ASN A 163 14.70 -29.72 -14.70
C ASN A 163 15.61 -28.47 -14.71
N LEU A 164 15.62 -27.64 -13.66
CA LEU A 164 16.55 -26.50 -13.59
C LEU A 164 18.00 -26.99 -13.60
N ASP A 165 18.79 -26.53 -14.59
CA ASP A 165 20.20 -26.86 -14.79
C ASP A 165 21.04 -25.59 -14.65
N PHE A 166 21.53 -25.34 -13.44
CA PHE A 166 22.34 -24.16 -13.17
C PHE A 166 23.73 -24.19 -13.84
N VAL A 167 24.24 -25.35 -14.27
CA VAL A 167 25.53 -25.43 -14.97
C VAL A 167 25.41 -24.85 -16.38
N LYS A 168 24.26 -25.06 -17.04
CA LYS A 168 23.92 -24.39 -18.31
C LYS A 168 23.40 -22.96 -18.10
N GLY A 169 22.87 -22.68 -16.92
CA GLY A 169 22.17 -21.45 -16.59
C GLY A 169 20.66 -21.66 -16.70
N ALA A 170 19.90 -21.14 -15.74
CA ALA A 170 18.47 -21.35 -15.64
C ALA A 170 17.73 -20.04 -15.34
N ASN A 171 16.71 -19.72 -16.15
CA ASN A 171 15.83 -18.58 -15.88
C ASN A 171 14.96 -18.87 -14.65
N ILE A 172 14.99 -17.95 -13.69
CA ILE A 172 14.24 -18.00 -12.44
C ILE A 172 12.99 -17.15 -12.58
N ASN A 173 11.83 -17.81 -12.71
CA ASN A 173 10.54 -17.15 -12.66
C ASN A 173 10.17 -16.85 -11.18
N PRO A 174 9.95 -15.57 -10.78
CA PRO A 174 9.63 -15.21 -9.39
C PRO A 174 8.36 -15.86 -8.81
N GLU A 175 7.44 -16.31 -9.67
CA GLU A 175 6.22 -17.03 -9.29
C GLU A 175 6.54 -18.42 -8.68
N LEU A 176 7.69 -19.03 -9.01
CA LEU A 176 8.10 -20.36 -8.49
C LEU A 176 8.29 -20.39 -6.97
N PHE A 177 8.44 -19.23 -6.34
CA PHE A 177 8.59 -19.09 -4.90
C PHE A 177 7.30 -18.73 -4.17
N LYS A 178 6.18 -18.57 -4.90
CA LYS A 178 4.90 -18.32 -4.26
C LYS A 178 4.34 -19.61 -3.70
N LEU A 179 3.68 -19.50 -2.55
CA LEU A 179 2.88 -20.54 -1.96
C LEU A 179 1.41 -20.13 -2.05
N ILE A 180 0.54 -21.08 -2.34
CA ILE A 180 -0.88 -20.94 -2.05
C ILE A 180 -0.99 -20.78 -0.52
N PRO A 181 -1.44 -19.63 0.01
CA PRO A 181 -1.20 -19.29 1.40
C PRO A 181 -2.08 -20.09 2.37
N ASP A 182 -1.71 -20.13 3.64
CA ASP A 182 -2.60 -20.67 4.70
C ASP A 182 -3.91 -19.86 4.76
N PRO A 183 -5.10 -20.49 4.58
CA PRO A 183 -6.37 -19.77 4.59
C PRO A 183 -6.69 -19.07 5.92
N GLU A 184 -6.15 -19.56 7.05
CA GLU A 184 -6.40 -18.98 8.37
C GLU A 184 -5.76 -17.61 8.57
N LEU A 185 -4.74 -17.26 7.77
CA LEU A 185 -4.15 -15.91 7.76
C LEU A 185 -5.21 -14.83 7.52
N ARG A 186 -6.20 -15.10 6.65
CA ARG A 186 -7.22 -14.13 6.25
C ARG A 186 -8.02 -13.63 7.44
N THR A 187 -8.43 -14.53 8.33
CA THR A 187 -9.32 -14.27 9.48
C THR A 187 -8.56 -14.05 10.78
N ARG A 188 -7.36 -14.64 10.94
CA ARG A 188 -6.57 -14.62 12.18
C ARG A 188 -5.38 -13.68 12.17
N SER A 189 -4.88 -13.26 11.01
CA SER A 189 -3.66 -12.44 10.88
C SER A 189 -3.84 -11.17 10.05
N LEU A 190 -4.91 -11.06 9.24
CA LEU A 190 -5.08 -10.00 8.25
C LEU A 190 -6.32 -9.13 8.49
N MET A 191 -7.47 -9.75 8.76
CA MET A 191 -8.76 -9.07 8.86
C MET A 191 -9.57 -9.58 10.06
N ILE A 192 -9.14 -9.16 11.25
CA ILE A 192 -9.58 -9.74 12.52
C ILE A 192 -10.90 -9.09 12.92
N THR A 193 -11.98 -9.87 12.77
CA THR A 193 -13.39 -9.47 12.99
C THR A 193 -14.08 -10.38 14.01
N ASP A 194 -13.32 -11.24 14.70
CA ASP A 194 -13.91 -12.21 15.62
C ASP A 194 -14.47 -11.54 16.88
N LEU A 195 -15.65 -11.96 17.32
CA LEU A 195 -16.35 -11.37 18.46
C LEU A 195 -15.56 -11.47 19.77
N GLY A 196 -14.80 -12.55 19.98
CA GLY A 196 -13.95 -12.67 21.16
C GLY A 196 -12.76 -11.71 21.14
N VAL A 197 -12.47 -11.04 20.01
CA VAL A 197 -11.44 -10.00 19.88
C VAL A 197 -12.10 -8.61 19.94
N ILE A 198 -13.08 -8.36 19.07
CA ILE A 198 -13.68 -7.02 18.90
C ILE A 198 -14.70 -6.65 20.00
N GLU A 199 -15.06 -7.62 20.84
CA GLU A 199 -15.83 -7.44 22.08
C GLU A 199 -15.12 -8.06 23.30
N ASP A 200 -13.79 -8.23 23.24
CA ASP A 200 -12.97 -8.69 24.38
C ASP A 200 -13.22 -7.77 25.60
N PRO A 201 -13.66 -8.32 26.76
CA PRO A 201 -14.09 -7.49 27.88
C PRO A 201 -12.94 -6.74 28.57
N ASP A 202 -11.69 -7.19 28.42
CA ASP A 202 -10.52 -6.56 29.04
C ASP A 202 -9.95 -5.43 28.17
N ARG A 203 -10.09 -5.52 26.85
CA ARG A 203 -9.48 -4.60 25.86
C ARG A 203 -10.48 -3.70 25.14
N THR A 204 -11.78 -4.00 25.18
CA THR A 204 -12.83 -3.24 24.51
C THR A 204 -13.93 -2.80 25.49
N PHE A 205 -14.81 -1.90 25.03
CA PHE A 205 -15.93 -1.40 25.80
C PHE A 205 -17.20 -1.31 24.96
N ASN A 206 -18.33 -1.64 25.57
CA ASN A 206 -19.65 -1.44 25.01
C ASN A 206 -20.30 -0.22 25.70
N PRO A 207 -20.27 0.98 25.10
CA PRO A 207 -20.78 2.23 25.70
C PRO A 207 -22.32 2.31 25.76
N CYS A 208 -23.00 1.25 25.32
CA CYS A 208 -24.45 1.10 25.29
C CYS A 208 -24.96 0.27 26.46
N THR A 209 -24.26 -0.81 26.80
CA THR A 209 -24.58 -1.66 27.97
C THR A 209 -23.68 -1.36 29.18
N LYS A 210 -22.67 -0.50 29.03
CA LYS A 210 -21.63 -0.20 30.03
C LYS A 210 -20.87 -1.47 30.49
N LYS A 211 -20.58 -2.37 29.54
CA LYS A 211 -19.86 -3.63 29.76
C LYS A 211 -18.48 -3.61 29.09
N GLY A 212 -17.54 -4.39 29.65
CA GLY A 212 -16.13 -4.37 29.25
C GLY A 212 -15.34 -3.28 29.97
N ASN A 213 -14.12 -3.04 29.51
CA ASN A 213 -13.18 -2.11 30.11
C ASN A 213 -13.22 -0.74 29.40
N PRO A 214 -13.73 0.34 30.03
CA PRO A 214 -13.79 1.67 29.43
C PRO A 214 -12.41 2.26 29.08
N ASN A 215 -11.33 1.75 29.69
CA ASN A 215 -9.95 2.13 29.41
C ASN A 215 -9.19 1.09 28.57
N GLY A 216 -9.90 0.09 28.02
CA GLY A 216 -9.31 -1.02 27.27
C GLY A 216 -8.50 -0.54 26.07
N VAL A 217 -7.36 -1.18 25.81
CA VAL A 217 -6.35 -0.75 24.83
C VAL A 217 -6.84 -0.65 23.38
N TRP A 218 -7.94 -1.31 23.05
CA TRP A 218 -8.56 -1.30 21.72
C TRP A 218 -9.83 -0.44 21.64
N THR A 219 -10.14 0.33 22.70
CA THR A 219 -11.22 1.33 22.67
C THR A 219 -10.79 2.58 21.88
N PHE A 220 -11.74 3.22 21.19
CA PHE A 220 -11.49 4.49 20.51
C PHE A 220 -10.92 5.56 21.48
N GLY A 221 -11.47 5.61 22.70
CA GLY A 221 -11.04 6.53 23.75
C GLY A 221 -9.58 6.33 24.18
N HIS A 222 -9.14 5.09 24.40
CA HIS A 222 -7.74 4.79 24.70
C HIS A 222 -6.83 5.22 23.55
N LEU A 223 -7.15 4.83 22.32
CA LEU A 223 -6.32 5.11 21.14
C LEU A 223 -6.17 6.61 20.87
N ILE A 224 -7.24 7.39 20.99
CA ILE A 224 -7.18 8.87 20.90
C ILE A 224 -6.41 9.50 22.07
N THR A 225 -6.43 8.88 23.26
CA THR A 225 -5.61 9.33 24.40
C THR A 225 -4.11 9.13 24.14
N GLN A 226 -3.72 7.99 23.54
CA GLN A 226 -2.34 7.76 23.10
C GLN A 226 -1.91 8.76 22.00
N MET A 227 -2.80 9.11 21.07
CA MET A 227 -2.54 10.13 20.03
C MET A 227 -2.37 11.54 20.58
N ALA A 228 -3.11 11.91 21.63
CA ALA A 228 -2.98 13.20 22.27
C ALA A 228 -1.62 13.33 22.98
N ASN A 229 -1.17 12.24 23.63
CA ASN A 229 0.10 12.17 24.37
C ASN A 229 0.28 13.38 25.30
N THR A 230 -0.80 13.77 26.00
CA THR A 230 -0.90 15.00 26.80
C THR A 230 0.30 15.25 27.73
N PRO A 231 0.90 14.24 28.40
CA PRO A 231 2.10 14.44 29.23
C PRO A 231 3.33 14.97 28.46
N SER A 232 3.45 14.66 27.17
CA SER A 232 4.55 15.13 26.32
C SER A 232 4.21 16.32 25.45
N THR A 233 2.93 16.54 25.13
CA THR A 233 2.48 17.55 24.15
C THR A 233 1.83 18.78 24.79
N GLY A 234 1.29 18.64 26.01
CA GLY A 234 0.40 19.62 26.62
C GLY A 234 -1.00 19.71 25.99
N ILE A 235 -1.28 18.95 24.93
CA ILE A 235 -2.55 18.97 24.21
C ILE A 235 -3.54 18.06 24.91
N SER A 236 -4.68 18.59 25.34
CA SER A 236 -5.68 17.75 26.00
C SER A 236 -6.38 16.81 25.01
N VAL A 237 -6.84 15.66 25.51
CA VAL A 237 -7.67 14.72 24.74
C VAL A 237 -8.94 15.41 24.20
N THR A 238 -9.49 16.37 24.96
CA THR A 238 -10.63 17.19 24.54
C THR A 238 -10.28 18.09 23.35
N ASP A 239 -9.14 18.79 23.36
CA ASP A 239 -8.72 19.66 22.25
C ASP A 239 -8.52 18.86 20.96
N LEU A 240 -7.91 17.67 21.06
CA LEU A 240 -7.72 16.78 19.93
C LEU A 240 -9.08 16.32 19.35
N ILE A 241 -10.02 15.86 20.19
CA ILE A 241 -11.37 15.47 19.76
C ILE A 241 -12.14 16.65 19.14
N GLN A 242 -12.08 17.82 19.77
CA GLN A 242 -12.76 19.03 19.27
C GLN A 242 -12.22 19.48 17.92
N SER A 243 -10.90 19.47 17.73
CA SER A 243 -10.24 19.85 16.47
C SER A 243 -10.64 18.98 15.28
N TRP A 244 -11.04 17.73 15.54
CA TRP A 244 -11.58 16.80 14.57
C TRP A 244 -13.08 17.05 14.31
N LEU A 245 -13.91 17.00 15.36
CA LEU A 245 -15.36 17.09 15.24
C LEU A 245 -15.85 18.46 14.71
N GLU A 246 -15.07 19.53 14.89
CA GLU A 246 -15.43 20.85 14.35
C GLU A 246 -15.41 20.93 12.82
N LYS A 247 -14.65 20.07 12.11
CA LYS A 247 -14.45 20.16 10.65
C LYS A 247 -15.74 19.88 9.85
N TRP A 248 -16.71 19.22 10.47
CA TRP A 248 -18.05 19.02 9.93
C TRP A 248 -19.05 20.14 10.26
N MET A 249 -18.76 20.99 11.26
CA MET A 249 -19.68 22.05 11.71
C MET A 249 -19.69 23.27 10.77
N ALA A 250 -18.66 23.41 9.94
CA ALA A 250 -18.54 24.43 8.90
C ALA A 250 -18.00 23.81 7.60
N ALA A 251 -18.19 24.49 6.46
CA ALA A 251 -17.56 24.08 5.21
C ALA A 251 -16.04 24.31 5.29
N GLN A 252 -15.26 23.37 4.77
CA GLN A 252 -13.81 23.49 4.64
C GLN A 252 -13.43 23.77 3.19
N THR A 253 -12.28 24.40 2.96
CA THR A 253 -11.70 24.55 1.61
C THR A 253 -10.34 23.87 1.61
N ILE A 254 -10.27 22.68 1.02
CA ILE A 254 -9.08 21.83 1.03
C ILE A 254 -8.59 21.73 -0.42
N ASN A 255 -7.38 22.20 -0.69
CA ASN A 255 -6.82 22.23 -2.05
C ASN A 255 -7.75 22.93 -3.09
N THR A 256 -8.41 24.01 -2.67
CA THR A 256 -9.50 24.72 -3.39
C THR A 256 -10.77 23.92 -3.71
N ASP A 257 -10.86 22.66 -3.28
CA ASP A 257 -12.10 21.90 -3.28
C ASP A 257 -12.94 22.29 -2.05
N ASN A 258 -14.19 22.66 -2.29
CA ASN A 258 -15.14 22.98 -1.23
C ASN A 258 -15.67 21.68 -0.62
N VAL A 259 -15.45 21.47 0.67
CA VAL A 259 -15.96 20.34 1.44
C VAL A 259 -17.14 20.85 2.30
N PRO A 260 -18.40 20.53 1.95
CA PRO A 260 -19.56 21.07 2.65
C PRO A 260 -19.62 20.70 4.13
N ALA A 261 -20.27 21.53 4.95
CA ALA A 261 -20.60 21.17 6.33
C ALA A 261 -21.56 19.97 6.36
N ARG A 262 -21.43 19.11 7.37
CA ARG A 262 -22.38 18.02 7.68
C ARG A 262 -22.80 18.09 9.14
N THR A 263 -23.50 19.18 9.47
CA THR A 263 -23.86 19.59 10.84
C THR A 263 -24.69 18.57 11.62
N ALA A 264 -25.27 17.55 10.96
CA ALA A 264 -25.85 16.38 11.60
C ALA A 264 -24.89 15.66 12.57
N ILE A 265 -23.57 15.80 12.39
CA ILE A 265 -22.53 15.35 13.35
C ILE A 265 -22.84 15.80 14.78
N PHE A 266 -23.48 16.97 14.93
CA PHE A 266 -23.79 17.54 16.24
C PHE A 266 -24.76 16.64 17.00
N ASN A 267 -25.90 16.32 16.39
CA ASN A 267 -26.93 15.51 17.02
C ASN A 267 -26.59 14.01 17.05
N GLN A 268 -25.78 13.53 16.10
CA GLN A 268 -25.41 12.11 16.01
C GLN A 268 -24.24 11.71 16.93
N VAL A 269 -23.24 12.59 17.11
CA VAL A 269 -21.97 12.25 17.78
C VAL A 269 -21.62 13.24 18.90
N ILE A 270 -21.53 14.55 18.61
CA ILE A 270 -21.03 15.56 19.58
C ILE A 270 -21.94 15.62 20.81
N LEU A 271 -23.23 15.86 20.61
CA LEU A 271 -24.20 16.10 21.67
C LEU A 271 -24.41 14.86 22.57
N PRO A 272 -24.65 13.63 22.05
CA PRO A 272 -24.80 12.46 22.90
C PRO A 272 -23.55 12.12 23.72
N TRP A 273 -22.35 12.36 23.15
CA TRP A 273 -21.08 12.12 23.84
C TRP A 273 -20.84 13.17 24.93
N LEU A 274 -21.03 14.45 24.65
CA LEU A 274 -20.89 15.52 25.65
C LEU A 274 -21.96 15.43 26.75
N GLN A 275 -23.19 15.02 26.45
CA GLN A 275 -24.23 14.81 27.46
C GLN A 275 -23.90 13.68 28.44
N LYS A 276 -23.26 12.60 27.96
CA LYS A 276 -22.74 11.54 28.83
C LYS A 276 -21.54 12.02 29.66
N SER A 277 -20.65 12.81 29.04
CA SER A 277 -19.45 13.38 29.68
C SER A 277 -19.77 14.46 30.71
N ASN A 278 -20.88 15.19 30.55
CA ASN A 278 -21.29 16.33 31.36
C ASN A 278 -22.78 16.22 31.75
N PRO A 279 -23.16 15.32 32.68
CA PRO A 279 -24.56 15.11 33.05
C PRO A 279 -25.24 16.40 33.55
N GLY A 280 -26.39 16.73 32.98
CA GLY A 280 -27.16 17.93 33.33
C GLY A 280 -26.73 19.23 32.62
N ALA A 281 -25.66 19.22 31.82
CA ALA A 281 -25.23 20.39 31.07
C ALA A 281 -26.17 20.73 29.89
N ILE A 282 -26.46 22.02 29.70
CA ILE A 282 -27.20 22.53 28.55
C ILE A 282 -26.20 22.78 27.40
N ILE A 283 -26.07 21.78 26.52
CA ILE A 283 -25.13 21.77 25.40
C ILE A 283 -25.86 22.15 24.11
N THR A 284 -25.28 23.07 23.34
CA THR A 284 -25.81 23.66 22.11
C THR A 284 -24.71 23.75 21.05
N THR A 285 -25.08 24.00 19.79
CA THR A 285 -24.12 24.23 18.70
C THR A 285 -23.20 25.43 18.93
N ALA A 286 -23.57 26.37 19.81
CA ALA A 286 -22.78 27.57 20.12
C ALA A 286 -21.76 27.36 21.25
N ASN A 287 -22.05 26.50 22.24
CA ASN A 287 -21.23 26.32 23.44
C ASN A 287 -20.56 24.94 23.60
N TRP A 288 -20.80 23.97 22.71
CA TRP A 288 -20.27 22.60 22.90
C TRP A 288 -18.75 22.50 23.13
N LYS A 289 -17.97 23.44 22.57
CA LYS A 289 -16.50 23.51 22.77
C LYS A 289 -16.07 23.90 24.19
N THR A 290 -16.97 24.44 25.02
CA THR A 290 -16.64 24.77 26.43
C THR A 290 -16.72 23.57 27.37
N PHE A 291 -17.08 22.39 26.86
CA PHE A 291 -17.26 21.17 27.66
C PHE A 291 -16.19 20.12 27.34
N PRO A 292 -15.63 19.44 28.35
CA PRO A 292 -14.72 18.32 28.13
C PRO A 292 -15.44 17.12 27.53
N PHE A 293 -14.74 16.39 26.67
CA PHE A 293 -15.10 15.05 26.24
C PHE A 293 -14.45 14.03 27.18
N ASP A 294 -15.24 13.14 27.76
CA ASP A 294 -14.73 11.95 28.45
C ASP A 294 -14.54 10.84 27.39
N PRO A 295 -13.30 10.39 27.11
CA PRO A 295 -13.03 9.40 26.07
C PRO A 295 -13.69 8.04 26.33
N THR A 296 -14.09 7.72 27.56
CA THR A 296 -14.75 6.44 27.90
C THR A 296 -16.19 6.35 27.36
N PHE A 297 -16.83 7.49 27.08
CA PHE A 297 -18.19 7.55 26.51
C PHE A 297 -18.23 7.69 24.99
N ALA A 298 -17.09 7.55 24.31
CA ALA A 298 -16.99 7.69 22.86
C ALA A 298 -17.96 6.71 22.14
N PRO A 299 -18.84 7.19 21.24
CA PRO A 299 -19.95 6.39 20.68
C PRO A 299 -19.51 5.46 19.53
N PHE A 300 -18.51 4.61 19.81
CA PHE A 300 -17.87 3.76 18.80
C PHE A 300 -17.87 2.29 19.21
N ARG A 301 -18.06 1.40 18.23
CA ARG A 301 -17.85 -0.05 18.34
C ARG A 301 -16.66 -0.45 17.47
N LEU A 302 -15.73 -1.24 18.00
CA LEU A 302 -14.66 -1.84 17.19
C LEU A 302 -15.28 -2.87 16.22
N LEU A 303 -14.96 -2.75 14.94
CA LEU A 303 -15.42 -3.67 13.89
C LEU A 303 -14.30 -4.59 13.40
N ALA A 304 -13.07 -4.07 13.32
CA ALA A 304 -11.90 -4.90 12.98
C ALA A 304 -10.57 -4.31 13.45
N ILE A 305 -9.62 -5.21 13.68
CA ILE A 305 -8.19 -4.92 13.69
C ILE A 305 -7.60 -5.47 12.38
N VAL A 306 -6.89 -4.63 11.62
CA VAL A 306 -6.48 -4.94 10.25
C VAL A 306 -4.97 -4.80 10.10
N ASN A 307 -4.35 -5.81 9.49
CA ASN A 307 -2.95 -5.79 9.08
C ASN A 307 -2.85 -5.45 7.58
N ARG A 308 -2.06 -4.43 7.27
CA ARG A 308 -1.76 -3.94 5.92
C ARG A 308 -0.25 -3.92 5.65
N LEU A 309 0.46 -4.99 6.06
CA LEU A 309 1.85 -5.23 5.66
C LEU A 309 2.05 -5.31 4.14
N ASP A 310 0.99 -5.50 3.36
CA ASP A 310 0.99 -5.43 1.89
C ASP A 310 1.13 -4.01 1.31
N LEU A 311 1.07 -2.98 2.15
CA LEU A 311 1.36 -1.60 1.80
C LEU A 311 2.83 -1.21 1.98
N ARG A 312 3.69 -2.10 2.50
CA ARG A 312 5.11 -1.82 2.76
C ARG A 312 5.88 -1.42 1.50
N GLY A 313 7.00 -0.73 1.72
CA GLY A 313 8.07 -0.55 0.75
C GLY A 313 8.80 -1.85 0.43
N ASN A 314 9.55 -1.85 -0.67
CA ASN A 314 10.45 -2.94 -1.02
C ASN A 314 11.65 -2.94 -0.05
N SER A 315 11.79 -4.01 0.73
CA SER A 315 12.82 -4.16 1.77
C SER A 315 14.25 -4.24 1.22
N GLY A 316 14.42 -4.33 -0.10
CA GLY A 316 15.71 -4.21 -0.77
C GLY A 316 16.25 -2.80 -0.90
N TYR A 317 15.59 -1.82 -0.29
CA TYR A 317 16.01 -0.43 -0.27
C TYR A 317 15.91 0.12 1.16
N THR A 318 16.10 1.43 1.36
CA THR A 318 15.85 2.06 2.66
C THR A 318 14.40 1.87 3.07
N ILE A 319 14.15 1.19 4.19
CA ILE A 319 12.79 0.98 4.72
C ILE A 319 12.37 2.24 5.51
N SER A 320 11.48 3.03 4.91
CA SER A 320 10.77 4.14 5.56
C SER A 320 9.27 3.83 5.75
N ASN A 321 8.76 2.79 5.09
CA ASN A 321 7.38 2.33 5.15
C ASN A 321 7.33 0.81 5.35
N ALA A 322 7.20 0.36 6.59
CA ALA A 322 7.00 -1.04 6.94
C ALA A 322 5.52 -1.50 6.86
N GLY A 323 4.67 -0.82 6.08
CA GLY A 323 3.24 -1.09 5.99
C GLY A 323 2.44 -0.39 7.08
N GLU A 324 1.24 -0.89 7.35
CA GLU A 324 0.27 -0.19 8.20
C GLU A 324 -0.58 -1.15 9.06
N GLY A 325 -1.00 -0.69 10.23
CA GLY A 325 -2.00 -1.34 11.09
C GLY A 325 -3.24 -0.46 11.26
N ARG A 326 -4.44 -1.05 11.35
CA ARG A 326 -5.69 -0.28 11.49
C ARG A 326 -6.60 -0.76 12.61
N PHE A 327 -7.34 0.19 13.16
CA PHE A 327 -8.55 -0.04 13.94
C PHE A 327 -9.74 0.58 13.21
N VAL A 328 -10.71 -0.24 12.81
CA VAL A 328 -11.94 0.21 12.14
C VAL A 328 -13.06 0.28 13.16
N PHE A 329 -13.59 1.46 13.43
CA PHE A 329 -14.72 1.68 14.33
C PHE A 329 -16.00 2.02 13.56
N GLY A 330 -17.13 1.45 13.98
CA GLY A 330 -18.47 1.88 13.56
C GLY A 330 -19.04 2.88 14.56
N VAL A 331 -19.67 3.95 14.07
CA VAL A 331 -20.31 4.97 14.92
C VAL A 331 -21.70 4.49 15.35
N LEU A 332 -22.06 4.76 16.60
CA LEU A 332 -23.33 4.40 17.21
C LEU A 332 -24.20 5.66 17.39
N SER A 333 -25.51 5.54 17.15
CA SER A 333 -26.48 6.57 17.51
C SER A 333 -26.63 6.68 19.03
N SER A 334 -27.32 7.73 19.50
CA SER A 334 -27.76 7.86 20.90
C SER A 334 -28.64 6.70 21.37
N SER A 335 -29.39 6.07 20.46
CA SER A 335 -30.18 4.85 20.68
C SER A 335 -29.39 3.54 20.52
N CYS A 336 -28.06 3.63 20.40
CA CYS A 336 -27.16 2.48 20.24
C CYS A 336 -27.37 1.63 18.99
N THR A 337 -27.96 2.23 17.95
CA THR A 337 -28.06 1.66 16.61
C THR A 337 -26.80 1.99 15.83
N PRO A 338 -26.17 1.04 15.12
CA PRO A 338 -25.05 1.34 14.23
C PRO A 338 -25.47 2.31 13.13
N LEU A 339 -24.69 3.35 12.91
CA LEU A 339 -24.83 4.27 11.79
C LEU A 339 -24.04 3.75 10.59
N ARG A 340 -24.42 4.17 9.38
CA ARG A 340 -23.61 4.02 8.15
C ARG A 340 -22.48 5.04 8.13
N PHE A 341 -21.58 4.89 9.10
CA PHE A 341 -20.47 5.77 9.38
C PHE A 341 -19.39 4.96 10.09
N THR A 342 -18.21 4.84 9.47
CA THR A 342 -17.00 4.35 10.16
C THR A 342 -15.98 5.45 10.38
N ALA A 343 -15.23 5.35 11.48
CA ALA A 343 -14.00 6.07 11.73
C ALA A 343 -12.85 5.05 11.77
N ILE A 344 -11.81 5.28 11.01
CA ILE A 344 -10.69 4.35 10.81
C ILE A 344 -9.41 5.04 11.28
N LEU A 345 -8.69 4.40 12.20
CA LEU A 345 -7.41 4.87 12.70
C LEU A 345 -6.32 4.04 12.03
N GLU A 346 -5.42 4.70 11.30
CA GLU A 346 -4.52 4.05 10.34
C GLU A 346 -3.08 4.45 10.66
N TYR A 347 -2.29 3.50 11.14
CA TYR A 347 -0.99 3.70 11.77
C TYR A 347 0.13 3.14 10.92
N GLY A 348 1.13 3.97 10.59
CA GLY A 348 2.36 3.49 9.97
C GLY A 348 3.10 2.57 10.94
N ILE A 349 3.68 1.50 10.44
CA ILE A 349 4.43 0.55 11.27
C ILE A 349 5.87 1.08 11.49
N PRO A 350 6.31 1.33 12.74
CA PRO A 350 7.63 1.88 13.03
C PRO A 350 8.70 0.78 13.05
N LYS A 351 9.10 0.32 11.86
CA LYS A 351 10.19 -0.64 11.63
C LYS A 351 11.05 -0.12 10.49
N ASN A 352 12.37 -0.06 10.67
CA ASN A 352 13.26 0.72 9.79
C ASN A 352 14.38 -0.11 9.14
N ASN A 353 14.41 -1.43 9.37
CA ASN A 353 15.34 -2.37 8.75
C ASN A 353 14.65 -3.71 8.43
N CYS A 354 15.34 -4.56 7.66
CA CYS A 354 14.78 -5.82 7.15
C CYS A 354 14.38 -6.73 8.31
N LYS A 355 15.29 -6.90 9.27
CA LYS A 355 15.10 -7.75 10.45
C LYS A 355 13.86 -7.36 11.27
N GLU A 356 13.73 -6.09 11.64
CA GLU A 356 12.58 -5.58 12.40
C GLU A 356 11.23 -5.81 11.68
N LEU A 357 11.21 -5.61 10.35
CA LEU A 357 10.05 -5.85 9.52
C LEU A 357 9.70 -7.35 9.46
N HIS A 358 10.70 -8.23 9.33
CA HIS A 358 10.51 -9.68 9.34
C HIS A 358 10.00 -10.18 10.70
N GLU A 359 10.61 -9.75 11.80
CA GLU A 359 10.19 -10.11 13.16
C GLU A 359 8.76 -9.64 13.46
N PHE A 360 8.33 -8.49 12.94
CA PHE A 360 6.95 -8.02 13.05
C PHE A 360 5.98 -8.83 12.16
N ALA A 361 6.38 -9.18 10.94
CA ALA A 361 5.60 -10.05 10.05
C ALA A 361 5.44 -11.47 10.63
N GLN A 362 6.48 -12.01 11.25
CA GLN A 362 6.48 -13.29 11.94
C GLN A 362 5.44 -13.33 13.07
N GLN A 363 5.34 -12.27 13.89
CA GLN A 363 4.34 -12.17 14.95
C GLN A 363 2.89 -12.25 14.38
N TRP A 364 2.60 -11.52 13.31
CA TRP A 364 1.30 -11.61 12.62
C TRP A 364 1.04 -13.01 12.05
N TRP A 365 2.06 -13.62 11.45
CA TRP A 365 2.01 -14.97 10.88
C TRP A 365 1.74 -16.04 11.93
N ASP A 366 2.24 -15.88 13.15
CA ASP A 366 2.05 -16.85 14.24
C ASP A 366 0.64 -16.82 14.84
N LEU A 367 -0.10 -15.70 14.72
CA LEU A 367 -1.51 -15.62 15.13
C LEU A 367 -2.41 -16.68 14.47
N LYS A 368 -2.10 -17.14 13.26
CA LYS A 368 -2.91 -18.18 12.57
C LYS A 368 -2.98 -19.50 13.35
N SER A 369 -1.96 -19.78 14.15
CA SER A 369 -1.85 -21.00 14.97
C SER A 369 -2.56 -20.87 16.32
N LEU A 370 -3.07 -19.68 16.66
CA LEU A 370 -3.86 -19.39 17.85
C LEU A 370 -5.34 -19.25 17.48
N VAL A 371 -6.25 -19.46 18.44
CA VAL A 371 -7.70 -19.30 18.23
C VAL A 371 -8.13 -17.88 18.63
N PRO A 372 -8.74 -17.09 17.73
CA PRO A 372 -9.24 -15.75 18.04
C PRO A 372 -10.12 -15.71 19.29
N GLY A 373 -10.00 -14.65 20.09
CA GLY A 373 -10.77 -14.46 21.31
C GLY A 373 -10.30 -15.27 22.52
N THR A 374 -9.29 -16.13 22.38
CA THR A 374 -8.62 -16.73 23.54
C THR A 374 -7.65 -15.73 24.18
N GLY A 375 -7.41 -15.86 25.49
CA GLY A 375 -6.45 -15.00 26.20
C GLY A 375 -5.04 -15.03 25.59
N ALA A 376 -4.61 -16.17 25.04
CA ALA A 376 -3.33 -16.31 24.34
C ALA A 376 -3.32 -15.49 23.03
N TYR A 377 -4.35 -15.63 22.20
CA TYR A 377 -4.49 -14.86 20.96
C TYR A 377 -4.61 -13.35 21.23
N ASN A 378 -5.49 -12.94 22.15
CA ASN A 378 -5.74 -11.53 22.42
C ASN A 378 -4.51 -10.84 23.04
N SER A 379 -3.71 -11.56 23.84
CA SER A 379 -2.43 -11.05 24.37
C SER A 379 -1.34 -10.93 23.29
N ALA A 380 -1.25 -11.91 22.38
CA ALA A 380 -0.31 -11.86 21.26
C ALA A 380 -0.67 -10.72 20.28
N LEU A 381 -1.96 -10.58 19.93
CA LEU A 381 -2.44 -9.47 19.10
C LEU A 381 -2.22 -8.12 19.77
N GLN A 382 -2.41 -8.03 21.09
CA GLN A 382 -2.14 -6.79 21.82
C GLN A 382 -0.65 -6.42 21.75
N ALA A 383 0.26 -7.37 22.00
CA ALA A 383 1.70 -7.13 21.89
C ALA A 383 2.13 -6.66 20.49
N ILE A 384 1.39 -7.06 19.46
CA ILE A 384 1.56 -6.57 18.08
C ILE A 384 1.01 -5.14 17.93
N THR A 385 -0.21 -4.85 18.42
CA THR A 385 -0.83 -3.52 18.28
C THR A 385 -0.10 -2.44 19.07
N ASP A 386 0.38 -2.78 20.27
CA ASP A 386 1.04 -1.84 21.18
C ASP A 386 2.33 -1.25 20.58
N GLN A 387 2.95 -1.92 19.60
CA GLN A 387 4.12 -1.43 18.85
C GLN A 387 3.82 -0.23 17.93
N PHE A 388 2.56 0.09 17.67
CA PHE A 388 2.16 1.24 16.83
C PHE A 388 0.99 2.07 17.39
N THR A 389 0.26 1.59 18.41
CA THR A 389 -0.84 2.36 19.02
C THR A 389 -0.42 3.25 20.17
N LEU A 390 0.63 2.89 20.91
CA LEU A 390 1.07 3.60 22.11
C LEU A 390 1.75 4.94 21.78
N ALA A 391 1.69 5.89 22.72
CA ALA A 391 2.40 7.15 22.61
C ALA A 391 3.92 6.95 22.47
N ASN A 392 4.56 7.80 21.67
CA ASN A 392 6.02 7.81 21.39
C ASN A 392 6.56 6.60 20.59
N THR A 393 5.69 5.75 20.03
CA THR A 393 6.07 4.70 19.04
C THR A 393 6.61 5.30 17.73
N SER A 394 6.43 6.59 17.47
CA SER A 394 7.07 7.31 16.36
C SER A 394 7.41 8.75 16.74
N THR A 395 8.48 8.93 17.51
CA THR A 395 8.93 10.23 18.05
C THR A 395 9.19 11.32 17.01
N SER A 396 9.46 10.95 15.75
CA SER A 396 9.61 11.90 14.62
C SER A 396 8.30 12.44 14.06
N LYS A 397 7.16 11.83 14.41
CA LYS A 397 5.82 12.22 13.94
C LYS A 397 5.13 13.13 14.97
N PRO A 398 4.12 13.93 14.54
CA PRO A 398 3.34 14.75 15.46
C PRO A 398 2.81 13.96 16.66
N ASN A 399 2.93 14.57 17.85
CA ASN A 399 2.61 13.97 19.16
C ASN A 399 3.35 12.67 19.49
N GLY A 400 4.40 12.29 18.74
CA GLY A 400 5.06 10.99 18.87
C GLY A 400 4.20 9.80 18.41
N SER A 401 3.08 10.05 17.73
CA SER A 401 2.10 9.04 17.34
C SER A 401 2.43 8.40 15.99
N SER A 402 2.32 7.06 15.89
CA SER A 402 2.44 6.38 14.60
C SER A 402 1.24 6.59 13.65
N LEU A 403 0.16 7.25 14.06
CA LEU A 403 -1.00 7.54 13.19
C LEU A 403 -0.54 8.22 11.90
N ASN A 404 -0.76 7.59 10.74
CA ASN A 404 -0.61 8.24 9.44
C ASN A 404 -1.80 9.17 9.21
N GLN A 405 -3.01 8.63 9.33
CA GLN A 405 -4.24 9.38 9.21
C GLN A 405 -5.41 8.75 9.98
N LEU A 406 -6.41 9.57 10.27
CA LEU A 406 -7.76 9.14 10.58
C LEU A 406 -8.61 9.32 9.31
N ARG A 407 -9.36 8.30 8.90
CA ARG A 407 -10.35 8.40 7.81
C ARG A 407 -11.76 8.19 8.31
N THR A 408 -12.71 8.95 7.79
CA THR A 408 -14.14 8.75 8.05
C THR A 408 -14.87 8.41 6.77
N ASN A 409 -15.79 7.45 6.82
CA ASN A 409 -16.51 6.96 5.66
C ASN A 409 -18.01 6.87 5.97
N GLU A 410 -18.84 7.78 5.43
CA GLU A 410 -20.24 7.90 5.87
C GLU A 410 -21.27 8.43 4.84
N ILE A 411 -22.52 8.05 5.09
CA ILE A 411 -23.74 8.67 4.53
C ILE A 411 -24.78 9.01 5.63
N ALA A 412 -24.44 8.78 6.89
CA ALA A 412 -25.34 8.97 8.03
C ALA A 412 -25.56 10.45 8.40
N LEU A 413 -24.66 11.34 7.97
CA LEU A 413 -24.72 12.78 8.23
C LEU A 413 -25.37 13.55 7.08
N SER A 414 -25.15 13.13 5.83
CA SER A 414 -25.77 13.71 4.63
C SER A 414 -25.59 12.80 3.40
N ARG A 415 -26.28 13.13 2.30
CA ARG A 415 -25.97 12.64 0.94
C ARG A 415 -25.06 13.66 0.20
N PRO A 416 -24.23 13.23 -0.77
CA PRO A 416 -23.95 11.84 -1.17
C PRO A 416 -23.12 11.10 -0.10
N TRP A 417 -22.75 9.84 -0.37
CA TRP A 417 -21.75 9.18 0.46
C TRP A 417 -20.42 9.94 0.34
N GLU A 418 -19.76 10.18 1.47
CA GLU A 418 -18.52 10.95 1.57
C GLU A 418 -17.49 10.26 2.44
N LEU A 419 -16.23 10.28 1.98
CA LEU A 419 -15.07 9.95 2.81
C LEU A 419 -14.16 11.18 2.94
N ARG A 420 -13.60 11.38 4.14
CA ARG A 420 -12.64 12.43 4.47
C ARG A 420 -11.41 11.86 5.14
N GLU A 421 -10.31 12.59 5.04
CA GLU A 421 -9.00 12.25 5.59
C GLU A 421 -8.51 13.36 6.53
N PHE A 422 -8.01 12.97 7.70
CA PHE A 422 -7.53 13.87 8.73
C PHE A 422 -6.15 13.41 9.22
N VAL A 423 -5.24 14.33 9.45
CA VAL A 423 -3.91 14.05 10.02
C VAL A 423 -3.70 14.88 11.28
N ILE A 424 -2.82 14.43 12.17
CA ILE A 424 -2.33 15.29 13.25
C ILE A 424 -1.37 16.30 12.61
N GLY A 425 -1.77 17.57 12.57
CA GLY A 425 -1.01 18.65 11.96
C GLY A 425 0.20 19.07 12.80
N LYS A 426 0.97 20.06 12.32
CA LYS A 426 2.17 20.57 13.04
C LYS A 426 1.87 21.16 14.41
N LYS A 427 0.60 21.52 14.68
CA LYS A 427 0.11 22.00 15.98
C LYS A 427 -0.29 20.87 16.94
N GLY A 428 -0.13 19.60 16.54
CA GLY A 428 -0.50 18.43 17.34
C GLY A 428 -2.00 18.16 17.47
N VAL A 429 -2.82 18.83 16.66
CA VAL A 429 -4.29 18.68 16.58
C VAL A 429 -4.71 18.26 15.17
N PHE A 430 -5.95 17.79 14.98
CA PHE A 430 -6.41 17.29 13.69
C PHE A 430 -6.64 18.42 12.66
N GLU A 431 -6.12 18.19 11.46
CA GLU A 431 -6.30 19.00 10.26
C GLU A 431 -6.94 18.12 9.17
N GLU A 432 -7.99 18.61 8.49
CA GLU A 432 -8.58 17.93 7.33
C GLU A 432 -7.68 18.16 6.11
N VAL A 433 -7.42 17.11 5.32
CA VAL A 433 -6.45 17.14 4.21
C VAL A 433 -7.00 16.50 2.94
N THR A 434 -6.27 16.63 1.83
CA THR A 434 -6.63 15.97 0.57
C THR A 434 -6.68 14.45 0.74
N VAL A 435 -7.74 13.83 0.23
CA VAL A 435 -7.85 12.36 0.20
C VAL A 435 -6.88 11.84 -0.85
N LYS A 436 -5.96 10.94 -0.47
CA LYS A 436 -4.90 10.47 -1.37
C LYS A 436 -5.47 9.69 -2.57
N GLN A 437 -4.82 9.83 -3.74
CA GLN A 437 -5.25 9.34 -5.07
C GLN A 437 -6.70 9.67 -5.48
N GLU A 438 -7.39 10.59 -4.79
CA GLU A 438 -8.76 10.99 -5.12
C GLU A 438 -8.73 12.36 -5.81
N PRO A 439 -8.96 12.46 -7.13
CA PRO A 439 -9.10 13.76 -7.78
C PRO A 439 -10.33 14.50 -7.25
N ALA A 440 -10.40 15.82 -7.42
CA ALA A 440 -11.61 16.56 -7.13
C ALA A 440 -12.72 16.16 -8.12
N LEU A 441 -13.92 15.84 -7.61
CA LEU A 441 -15.06 15.29 -8.37
C LEU A 441 -15.40 16.07 -9.66
N LYS A 442 -15.12 17.38 -9.68
CA LYS A 442 -15.31 18.28 -10.84
C LYS A 442 -14.60 17.83 -12.13
N PHE A 443 -13.55 17.00 -12.03
CA PHE A 443 -12.78 16.48 -13.16
C PHE A 443 -13.36 15.18 -13.75
N ASN A 444 -14.42 14.62 -13.16
CA ASN A 444 -15.09 13.41 -13.63
C ASN A 444 -16.40 13.74 -14.38
N ARG A 445 -16.99 12.72 -15.04
CA ARG A 445 -18.32 12.81 -15.66
C ARG A 445 -19.45 12.87 -14.62
N ILE A 446 -19.75 14.07 -14.15
CA ILE A 446 -20.90 14.39 -13.30
C ILE A 446 -21.86 15.36 -14.00
N SER A 447 -23.09 15.49 -13.49
CA SER A 447 -24.02 16.52 -13.98
C SER A 447 -23.42 17.92 -13.77
N GLY A 448 -23.42 18.74 -14.82
CA GLY A 448 -22.78 20.06 -14.82
C GLY A 448 -21.25 20.06 -14.98
N ALA A 449 -20.60 18.92 -15.22
CA ALA A 449 -19.18 18.89 -15.56
C ALA A 449 -18.91 19.62 -16.90
N THR A 450 -17.82 20.38 -16.96
CA THR A 450 -17.34 21.02 -18.20
C THR A 450 -16.32 20.13 -18.89
N VAL A 451 -16.31 20.15 -20.23
CA VAL A 451 -15.32 19.42 -21.03
C VAL A 451 -13.88 19.82 -20.65
N ALA A 452 -13.66 21.10 -20.34
CA ALA A 452 -12.36 21.61 -19.89
C ALA A 452 -11.88 20.98 -18.56
N ASN A 453 -12.78 20.74 -17.59
CA ASN A 453 -12.40 20.01 -16.37
C ASN A 453 -12.16 18.53 -16.67
N GLN A 454 -13.00 17.88 -17.47
CA GLN A 454 -12.84 16.47 -17.83
C GLN A 454 -11.52 16.22 -18.59
N GLN A 455 -11.09 17.17 -19.43
CA GLN A 455 -9.80 17.15 -20.11
C GLN A 455 -8.61 17.03 -19.14
N VAL A 456 -8.65 17.64 -17.95
CA VAL A 456 -7.55 17.57 -16.97
C VAL A 456 -7.28 16.12 -16.57
N LEU A 457 -8.32 15.39 -16.19
CA LEU A 457 -8.21 13.98 -15.80
C LEU A 457 -7.82 13.09 -16.99
N ALA A 458 -8.38 13.34 -18.18
CA ALA A 458 -8.06 12.57 -19.37
C ALA A 458 -6.61 12.76 -19.84
N VAL A 459 -6.12 14.01 -19.84
CA VAL A 459 -4.73 14.33 -20.17
C VAL A 459 -3.79 13.73 -19.13
N TYR A 460 -4.07 13.89 -17.84
CA TYR A 460 -3.28 13.24 -16.78
C TYR A 460 -3.19 11.71 -16.99
N ALA A 461 -4.32 11.05 -17.21
CA ALA A 461 -4.36 9.59 -17.40
C ALA A 461 -3.61 9.13 -18.67
N ASN A 462 -3.81 9.83 -19.79
CA ASN A 462 -3.18 9.47 -21.06
C ASN A 462 -1.67 9.78 -21.07
N THR A 463 -1.23 10.85 -20.42
CA THR A 463 0.20 11.20 -20.30
C THR A 463 0.95 10.25 -19.34
N ASN A 464 0.35 9.90 -18.21
CA ASN A 464 0.93 9.00 -17.21
C ASN A 464 0.55 7.52 -17.46
N GLN A 465 0.21 7.15 -18.70
CA GLN A 465 -0.18 5.77 -19.04
C GLN A 465 0.87 4.73 -18.59
N PRO A 466 2.19 4.91 -18.83
CA PRO A 466 3.20 3.96 -18.37
C PRO A 466 3.18 3.76 -16.85
N GLU A 467 3.15 4.86 -16.09
CA GLU A 467 3.15 4.87 -14.63
C GLU A 467 1.83 4.37 -14.03
N ILE A 468 0.70 4.51 -14.74
CA ILE A 468 -0.59 3.95 -14.31
C ILE A 468 -0.65 2.44 -14.58
N LEU A 469 -0.20 1.97 -15.75
CA LEU A 469 -0.10 0.53 -16.05
C LEU A 469 0.89 -0.17 -15.11
N ASP A 470 2.04 0.46 -14.85
CA ASP A 470 3.00 0.00 -13.86
C ASP A 470 2.59 0.36 -12.42
N GLN A 471 1.47 1.05 -12.18
CA GLN A 471 1.00 1.43 -10.83
C GLN A 471 2.08 2.10 -9.95
N THR A 472 2.89 3.00 -10.51
CA THR A 472 3.87 3.83 -9.79
C THR A 472 3.47 5.31 -9.70
N TYR A 473 2.39 5.71 -10.39
CA TYR A 473 1.85 7.07 -10.41
C TYR A 473 1.34 7.56 -9.04
N VAL A 474 1.42 8.85 -8.79
CA VAL A 474 0.72 9.53 -7.69
C VAL A 474 -0.04 10.71 -8.26
N ILE A 475 -1.35 10.80 -7.99
CA ILE A 475 -2.18 11.96 -8.33
C ILE A 475 -1.71 13.13 -7.45
N PRO A 476 -1.16 14.21 -8.04
CA PRO A 476 -0.56 15.31 -7.29
C PRO A 476 -1.61 16.26 -6.72
N ASN A 477 -1.24 17.05 -5.70
CA ASN A 477 -2.08 18.15 -5.20
C ASN A 477 -2.39 19.16 -6.33
N VAL A 478 -1.44 19.43 -7.22
CA VAL A 478 -1.60 20.30 -8.40
C VAL A 478 -1.18 19.50 -9.64
N ASP A 479 -2.04 19.43 -10.65
CA ASP A 479 -1.70 18.81 -11.92
C ASP A 479 -0.64 19.63 -12.66
N PRO A 480 0.53 19.06 -13.03
CA PRO A 480 1.65 19.82 -13.58
C PRO A 480 1.41 20.38 -14.98
N ILE A 481 0.39 19.90 -15.71
CA ILE A 481 0.10 20.33 -17.08
C ILE A 481 -0.89 21.50 -17.08
N SER A 482 -2.01 21.35 -16.38
CA SER A 482 -3.05 22.39 -16.27
C SER A 482 -2.78 23.44 -15.19
N SER A 483 -1.83 23.17 -14.27
CA SER A 483 -1.58 23.96 -13.05
C SER A 483 -2.80 24.11 -12.13
N LEU A 484 -3.81 23.24 -12.27
CA LEU A 484 -5.01 23.23 -11.44
C LEU A 484 -4.84 22.32 -10.23
N ASN A 485 -5.40 22.73 -9.09
CA ASN A 485 -5.49 21.88 -7.91
C ASN A 485 -6.33 20.63 -8.24
N PHE A 486 -5.69 19.46 -8.16
CA PHE A 486 -6.15 18.22 -8.76
C PHE A 486 -6.71 17.22 -7.74
N LEU A 487 -6.00 16.94 -6.63
CA LEU A 487 -6.57 16.15 -5.51
C LEU A 487 -7.76 16.86 -4.84
N GLY A 488 -8.79 16.09 -4.46
CA GLY A 488 -9.97 16.54 -3.75
C GLY A 488 -9.80 16.56 -2.23
N GLY A 489 -10.61 17.37 -1.54
CA GLY A 489 -10.70 17.37 -0.07
C GLY A 489 -11.56 16.24 0.50
N LYS A 490 -12.26 15.51 -0.37
CA LYS A 490 -13.24 14.48 -0.03
C LYS A 490 -13.36 13.49 -1.19
N ALA A 491 -13.64 12.23 -0.88
CA ALA A 491 -14.08 11.26 -1.87
C ALA A 491 -15.61 11.23 -1.90
N HIS A 492 -16.21 11.35 -3.10
CA HIS A 492 -17.66 11.49 -3.27
C HIS A 492 -18.23 10.41 -4.17
N THR A 493 -19.09 9.57 -3.61
CA THR A 493 -19.78 8.53 -4.37
C THR A 493 -21.25 8.86 -4.51
N VAL A 494 -21.51 9.56 -5.62
CA VAL A 494 -22.80 10.12 -6.02
C VAL A 494 -23.85 9.02 -6.24
N THR A 495 -23.42 7.87 -6.78
CA THR A 495 -24.26 6.68 -6.99
C THR A 495 -23.46 5.41 -6.67
N ALA A 496 -24.15 4.31 -6.39
CA ALA A 496 -23.52 3.01 -6.13
C ALA A 496 -22.58 2.52 -7.26
N GLY A 497 -22.80 2.99 -8.50
CA GLY A 497 -21.96 2.71 -9.67
C GLY A 497 -21.04 3.86 -10.05
N HIS A 498 -20.53 4.65 -9.09
CA HIS A 498 -19.56 5.72 -9.37
C HIS A 498 -18.18 5.16 -9.77
N PHE A 499 -17.55 5.73 -10.79
CA PHE A 499 -16.19 5.41 -11.21
C PHE A 499 -15.58 6.59 -11.97
N TRP A 500 -14.26 6.60 -12.13
CA TRP A 500 -13.50 7.63 -12.82
C TRP A 500 -13.31 7.28 -14.28
N ASP A 501 -13.75 8.18 -15.17
CA ASP A 501 -13.76 7.94 -16.62
C ASP A 501 -13.40 9.18 -17.43
N ALA A 502 -13.32 10.35 -16.78
CA ALA A 502 -13.32 11.69 -17.38
C ALA A 502 -14.56 11.96 -18.25
N SER A 503 -14.64 11.35 -19.43
CA SER A 503 -15.77 11.40 -20.37
C SER A 503 -16.01 10.03 -21.02
N ALA A 504 -17.29 9.71 -21.23
CA ALA A 504 -17.72 8.53 -21.99
C ALA A 504 -17.54 8.70 -23.51
N THR A 505 -17.44 9.93 -23.99
CA THR A 505 -17.42 10.26 -25.43
C THR A 505 -15.98 10.44 -25.91
N ALA A 506 -15.63 9.79 -27.02
CA ALA A 506 -14.33 9.94 -27.67
C ALA A 506 -14.02 11.40 -28.01
N GLY A 507 -12.79 11.84 -27.71
CA GLY A 507 -12.33 13.23 -27.88
C GLY A 507 -11.26 13.59 -26.85
N PRO A 508 -10.89 14.88 -26.69
CA PRO A 508 -9.81 15.29 -25.79
C PRO A 508 -10.05 15.01 -24.30
N ALA A 509 -11.30 14.76 -23.90
CA ALA A 509 -11.70 14.40 -22.53
C ALA A 509 -11.80 12.88 -22.32
N PHE A 510 -11.35 12.06 -23.27
CA PHE A 510 -11.46 10.60 -23.22
C PHE A 510 -10.14 9.96 -22.77
N ILE A 511 -10.19 9.09 -21.75
CA ILE A 511 -9.06 8.22 -21.42
C ILE A 511 -9.03 7.10 -22.46
N THR A 512 -7.94 6.97 -23.22
CA THR A 512 -7.88 6.14 -24.42
C THR A 512 -7.58 4.67 -24.14
N ASN A 513 -6.95 4.37 -23.00
CA ASN A 513 -6.59 3.01 -22.59
C ASN A 513 -7.52 2.52 -21.48
N ASP A 514 -8.24 1.43 -21.75
CA ASP A 514 -9.27 0.90 -20.86
C ASP A 514 -8.72 0.44 -19.51
N THR A 515 -7.51 -0.16 -19.51
CA THR A 515 -6.82 -0.60 -18.29
C THR A 515 -6.30 0.59 -17.49
N VAL A 516 -5.79 1.64 -18.15
CA VAL A 516 -5.38 2.88 -17.47
C VAL A 516 -6.56 3.52 -16.74
N ARG A 517 -7.72 3.62 -17.40
CA ARG A 517 -8.94 4.16 -16.78
C ARG A 517 -9.39 3.31 -15.58
N HIS A 518 -9.38 1.98 -15.69
CA HIS A 518 -9.70 1.11 -14.56
C HIS A 518 -8.71 1.29 -13.40
N LEU A 519 -7.40 1.22 -13.65
CA LEU A 519 -6.37 1.31 -12.62
C LEU A 519 -6.39 2.67 -11.91
N LEU A 520 -6.60 3.77 -12.65
CA LEU A 520 -6.80 5.09 -12.04
C LEU A 520 -8.02 5.08 -11.12
N SER A 521 -9.15 4.56 -11.60
CA SER A 521 -10.45 4.56 -10.92
C SER A 521 -10.49 3.66 -9.67
N VAL A 522 -10.00 2.41 -9.75
CA VAL A 522 -10.05 1.41 -8.68
C VAL A 522 -9.07 1.67 -7.53
N ASN A 523 -8.10 2.56 -7.75
CA ASN A 523 -7.17 3.04 -6.72
C ASN A 523 -7.63 4.35 -6.07
N THR A 524 -8.73 4.97 -6.53
CA THR A 524 -9.42 6.05 -5.80
C THR A 524 -10.33 5.46 -4.71
N CYS A 525 -10.64 6.25 -3.68
CA CYS A 525 -11.59 5.82 -2.65
C CYS A 525 -13.01 5.70 -3.22
N SER A 526 -13.48 6.70 -3.97
CA SER A 526 -14.84 6.74 -4.52
C SER A 526 -15.11 5.72 -5.63
N GLY A 527 -14.11 5.44 -6.47
CA GLY A 527 -14.18 4.46 -7.56
C GLY A 527 -14.10 3.02 -7.07
N CYS A 528 -13.16 2.71 -6.17
CA CYS A 528 -13.08 1.40 -5.49
C CYS A 528 -14.40 1.09 -4.79
N HIS A 529 -14.84 1.95 -3.88
CA HIS A 529 -16.04 1.70 -3.09
C HIS A 529 -17.33 1.89 -3.91
N GLY A 530 -17.25 2.45 -5.12
CA GLY A 530 -18.35 2.53 -6.09
C GLY A 530 -18.40 1.35 -7.05
N GLY A 531 -18.33 1.67 -8.35
CA GLY A 531 -18.58 0.77 -9.47
C GLY A 531 -17.43 -0.17 -9.84
N GLU A 532 -16.18 0.12 -9.47
CA GLU A 532 -15.04 -0.74 -9.85
C GLU A 532 -14.96 -2.02 -9.01
N ALA A 533 -15.39 -1.99 -7.74
CA ALA A 533 -15.54 -3.18 -6.90
C ALA A 533 -17.01 -3.52 -6.56
N ARG A 534 -17.98 -2.80 -7.15
CA ARG A 534 -19.46 -2.98 -6.97
C ARG A 534 -19.89 -3.38 -5.56
N THR A 535 -19.49 -2.60 -4.55
CA THR A 535 -19.74 -2.88 -3.12
C THR A 535 -21.22 -2.87 -2.69
N ALA A 536 -22.15 -2.76 -3.64
CA ALA A 536 -23.53 -2.34 -3.46
C ALA A 536 -24.59 -3.43 -3.65
N VAL A 537 -24.21 -4.61 -4.16
CA VAL A 537 -25.19 -5.63 -4.58
C VAL A 537 -24.70 -7.04 -4.26
N GLY A 538 -25.49 -7.76 -3.45
CA GLY A 538 -25.67 -9.22 -3.49
C GLY A 538 -24.49 -10.14 -3.14
N ASN A 539 -23.27 -9.62 -3.04
CA ASN A 539 -22.05 -10.44 -3.00
C ASN A 539 -21.24 -10.13 -1.75
N LEU A 540 -21.67 -10.63 -0.59
CA LEU A 540 -20.80 -10.75 0.60
C LEU A 540 -20.79 -12.22 1.06
N ILE A 541 -19.63 -12.76 1.43
CA ILE A 541 -19.55 -14.12 1.95
C ILE A 541 -20.16 -14.17 3.36
N ASN A 542 -20.95 -15.21 3.63
CA ASN A 542 -21.64 -15.57 4.89
C ASN A 542 -22.98 -14.88 5.17
N ASP A 543 -23.46 -13.97 4.31
CA ASP A 543 -24.84 -13.51 4.42
C ASP A 543 -25.79 -14.45 3.62
N PRO A 544 -27.00 -14.74 4.12
CA PRO A 544 -27.97 -15.57 3.41
C PRO A 544 -28.31 -15.03 2.02
N VAL A 545 -28.64 -15.94 1.09
CA VAL A 545 -29.11 -15.58 -0.26
C VAL A 545 -30.28 -14.60 -0.16
N GLY A 546 -30.11 -13.41 -0.74
CA GLY A 546 -31.13 -12.36 -0.78
C GLY A 546 -30.95 -11.21 0.22
N VAL A 547 -29.92 -11.21 1.08
CA VAL A 547 -29.66 -10.03 1.94
C VAL A 547 -29.03 -8.90 1.13
N SER A 548 -29.81 -7.82 0.96
CA SER A 548 -29.32 -6.57 0.36
C SER A 548 -28.27 -5.93 1.26
N HIS A 549 -27.11 -5.62 0.68
CA HIS A 549 -26.04 -4.91 1.37
C HIS A 549 -25.99 -3.47 0.94
N ASP A 550 -25.78 -2.60 1.92
CA ASP A 550 -25.63 -1.19 1.65
C ASP A 550 -24.29 -0.90 0.95
N PRO A 551 -24.30 -0.15 -0.18
CA PRO A 551 -23.08 0.27 -0.85
C PRO A 551 -22.06 0.90 0.09
N PHE A 552 -20.81 0.84 -0.35
CA PHE A 552 -19.67 1.65 0.07
C PHE A 552 -18.88 1.19 1.31
N LEU A 553 -19.14 -0.02 1.81
CA LEU A 553 -18.53 -0.51 3.06
C LEU A 553 -17.57 -1.68 2.82
N GLN A 554 -16.28 -1.49 3.14
CA GLN A 554 -15.30 -2.58 3.29
C GLN A 554 -15.69 -3.52 4.43
N ILE A 555 -16.20 -2.93 5.52
CA ILE A 555 -16.69 -3.59 6.72
C ILE A 555 -18.04 -2.96 7.05
N ALA A 556 -19.11 -3.75 7.10
CA ALA A 556 -20.43 -3.24 7.43
C ALA A 556 -20.55 -2.97 8.95
N PRO A 557 -20.97 -1.77 9.40
CA PRO A 557 -21.36 -1.54 10.78
C PRO A 557 -22.52 -2.46 11.16
N LYS A 558 -22.35 -3.25 12.22
CA LYS A 558 -23.37 -4.16 12.78
C LYS A 558 -23.54 -3.88 14.29
N PRO A 559 -24.66 -4.30 14.92
CA PRO A 559 -24.84 -4.18 16.37
C PRO A 559 -23.83 -5.03 17.16
N PHE A 560 -23.62 -4.70 18.44
CA PHE A 560 -22.90 -5.58 19.38
C PHE A 560 -23.51 -6.99 19.42
N GLY A 561 -22.67 -8.01 19.60
CA GLY A 561 -23.03 -9.42 19.48
C GLY A 561 -23.09 -9.95 18.04
N THR A 562 -22.99 -9.10 17.02
CA THR A 562 -23.05 -9.50 15.59
C THR A 562 -21.72 -9.24 14.89
N LYS A 563 -21.12 -10.30 14.32
CA LYS A 563 -19.89 -10.22 13.54
C LYS A 563 -20.08 -9.28 12.32
N PRO A 564 -19.15 -8.32 12.07
CA PRO A 564 -19.22 -7.46 10.89
C PRO A 564 -19.07 -8.24 9.57
N THR A 565 -19.88 -7.91 8.55
CA THR A 565 -19.76 -8.52 7.21
C THR A 565 -18.71 -7.75 6.38
N LEU A 566 -17.96 -8.47 5.53
CA LEU A 566 -16.87 -7.95 4.69
C LEU A 566 -17.25 -7.91 3.21
N ALA A 567 -16.73 -6.93 2.47
CA ALA A 567 -16.91 -6.82 1.02
C ALA A 567 -16.30 -8.01 0.25
N ALA A 568 -16.99 -8.56 -0.77
CA ALA A 568 -16.44 -9.69 -1.55
C ALA A 568 -15.14 -9.39 -2.29
N PHE A 569 -14.84 -8.12 -2.63
CA PHE A 569 -13.52 -7.81 -3.20
C PHE A 569 -12.37 -8.09 -2.21
N LEU A 570 -12.65 -8.05 -0.90
CA LEU A 570 -11.68 -8.46 0.13
C LEU A 570 -11.59 -9.98 0.20
N THR A 571 -12.72 -10.68 0.27
CA THR A 571 -12.77 -12.11 0.63
C THR A 571 -12.74 -13.08 -0.55
N GLY A 572 -13.03 -12.61 -1.76
CA GLY A 572 -13.39 -13.41 -2.92
C GLY A 572 -14.88 -13.75 -3.01
N ASP A 573 -15.22 -14.67 -3.91
CA ASP A 573 -16.55 -15.24 -4.09
C ASP A 573 -16.44 -16.79 -4.11
N PRO A 574 -16.93 -17.50 -3.08
CA PRO A 574 -16.77 -18.94 -2.93
C PRO A 574 -17.77 -19.74 -3.77
N SER A 575 -18.69 -19.07 -4.47
CA SER A 575 -19.53 -19.71 -5.49
C SER A 575 -18.75 -19.91 -6.79
N GLN A 576 -17.66 -19.17 -7.01
CA GLN A 576 -16.78 -19.36 -8.15
C GLN A 576 -15.80 -20.52 -7.89
N PRO A 577 -15.52 -21.38 -8.88
CA PRO A 577 -14.56 -22.48 -8.72
C PRO A 577 -13.17 -22.04 -8.26
N ASP A 578 -12.73 -20.83 -8.64
CA ASP A 578 -11.43 -20.25 -8.29
C ASP A 578 -11.46 -19.29 -7.09
N GLY A 579 -12.62 -19.10 -6.46
CA GLY A 579 -12.77 -18.19 -5.32
C GLY A 579 -12.64 -16.69 -5.65
N LEU A 580 -12.57 -16.27 -6.92
CA LEU A 580 -12.36 -14.87 -7.31
C LEU A 580 -13.68 -14.12 -7.52
N PHE A 581 -13.87 -13.01 -6.80
CA PHE A 581 -15.01 -12.13 -6.99
C PHE A 581 -14.89 -11.35 -8.31
N ARG A 582 -15.90 -11.39 -9.17
CA ARG A 582 -15.86 -10.82 -10.53
C ARG A 582 -16.72 -9.57 -10.66
N VAL A 583 -16.16 -8.52 -11.25
CA VAL A 583 -16.84 -7.27 -11.57
C VAL A 583 -16.68 -6.95 -13.04
N THR A 584 -17.79 -6.90 -13.78
CA THR A 584 -17.80 -6.30 -15.12
C THR A 584 -17.49 -4.81 -15.02
N ASP A 585 -16.53 -4.38 -15.82
CA ASP A 585 -16.06 -3.00 -15.91
C ASP A 585 -17.23 -1.99 -15.96
N PRO A 586 -17.31 -1.01 -15.05
CA PRO A 586 -18.46 -0.13 -14.95
C PRO A 586 -18.51 0.91 -16.09
N ALA A 587 -17.40 1.14 -16.79
CA ALA A 587 -17.36 1.93 -18.02
C ALA A 587 -17.90 1.16 -19.24
N GLY A 588 -18.11 -0.16 -19.11
CA GLY A 588 -18.55 -1.03 -20.20
C GLY A 588 -17.47 -1.24 -21.27
N ARG A 589 -16.19 -1.10 -20.89
CA ARG A 589 -15.06 -1.07 -21.83
C ARG A 589 -14.24 -2.38 -21.86
N PRO A 590 -13.76 -2.82 -23.03
CA PRO A 590 -14.07 -2.28 -24.36
C PRO A 590 -15.53 -2.55 -24.75
N THR A 591 -16.13 -1.64 -25.51
CA THR A 591 -17.55 -1.69 -25.87
C THR A 591 -17.91 -3.02 -26.54
N GLY A 592 -18.95 -3.69 -26.01
CA GLY A 592 -19.46 -4.96 -26.53
C GLY A 592 -18.78 -6.21 -25.94
N SER A 593 -17.61 -6.09 -25.33
CA SER A 593 -16.93 -7.18 -24.62
C SER A 593 -16.20 -6.64 -23.38
N PRO A 594 -16.92 -6.09 -22.40
CA PRO A 594 -16.33 -5.40 -21.25
C PRO A 594 -15.47 -6.33 -20.40
N ILE A 595 -14.33 -5.82 -19.93
CA ILE A 595 -13.40 -6.57 -19.07
C ILE A 595 -14.12 -7.02 -17.79
N GLN A 596 -13.81 -8.23 -17.31
CA GLN A 596 -14.15 -8.65 -15.96
C GLN A 596 -12.91 -8.57 -15.07
N TRP A 597 -12.94 -7.69 -14.09
CA TRP A 597 -11.90 -7.56 -13.06
C TRP A 597 -12.19 -8.52 -11.91
N THR A 598 -11.13 -9.02 -11.27
CA THR A 598 -11.17 -10.20 -10.40
C THR A 598 -10.48 -9.95 -9.07
N PHE A 599 -11.20 -9.99 -7.96
CA PHE A 599 -10.71 -9.55 -6.66
C PHE A 599 -10.71 -10.66 -5.61
N ASN A 600 -9.65 -10.68 -4.78
CA ASN A 600 -9.60 -11.35 -3.48
C ASN A 600 -8.43 -10.74 -2.67
N ASP A 601 -8.58 -9.49 -2.20
CA ASP A 601 -7.48 -8.74 -1.56
C ASP A 601 -6.88 -9.50 -0.35
N LEU A 602 -7.67 -10.29 0.39
CA LEU A 602 -7.16 -11.08 1.52
C LEU A 602 -6.34 -12.30 1.07
N ALA A 603 -6.62 -12.90 -0.09
CA ALA A 603 -5.72 -13.89 -0.69
C ALA A 603 -4.38 -13.24 -1.07
N ARG A 604 -4.41 -12.06 -1.71
CA ARG A 604 -3.20 -11.29 -2.05
C ARG A 604 -2.37 -10.94 -0.81
N ARG A 605 -3.01 -10.45 0.26
CA ARG A 605 -2.35 -10.11 1.53
C ARG A 605 -1.76 -11.34 2.23
N ALA A 606 -2.41 -12.51 2.13
CA ALA A 606 -1.92 -13.75 2.70
C ALA A 606 -0.71 -14.29 1.95
N GLU A 607 -0.74 -14.28 0.62
CA GLU A 607 0.41 -14.59 -0.25
C GLU A 607 1.59 -13.68 0.07
N ASP A 608 1.35 -12.37 0.17
CA ASP A 608 2.39 -11.37 0.46
C ASP A 608 3.01 -11.50 1.88
N LEU A 609 2.20 -11.74 2.91
CA LEU A 609 2.69 -11.99 4.27
C LEU A 609 3.49 -13.31 4.35
N GLU A 610 3.02 -14.37 3.69
CA GLU A 610 3.75 -15.64 3.62
C GLU A 610 5.08 -15.47 2.89
N LEU A 611 5.08 -14.78 1.75
CA LEU A 611 6.29 -14.45 0.98
C LEU A 611 7.31 -13.69 1.83
N LEU A 612 6.88 -12.66 2.58
CA LEU A 612 7.75 -11.90 3.46
C LEU A 612 8.40 -12.78 4.54
N VAL A 613 7.60 -13.60 5.24
CA VAL A 613 8.08 -14.48 6.31
C VAL A 613 8.98 -15.62 5.79
N LYS A 614 8.69 -16.16 4.59
CA LYS A 614 9.43 -17.29 4.01
C LYS A 614 10.69 -16.89 3.24
N LYS A 615 10.77 -15.65 2.73
CA LYS A 615 11.89 -15.16 1.88
C LYS A 615 12.75 -14.07 2.51
N GLY A 616 12.16 -13.19 3.32
CA GLY A 616 12.84 -11.99 3.80
C GLY A 616 13.94 -12.30 4.80
N CYS A 617 15.04 -11.54 4.73
CA CYS A 617 15.94 -11.26 5.85
C CYS A 617 16.48 -12.51 6.58
N GLY A 618 17.16 -13.44 5.89
CA GLY A 618 18.11 -14.33 6.58
C GLY A 618 18.15 -15.82 6.26
N LYS A 619 17.85 -16.30 5.04
CA LYS A 619 17.98 -17.75 4.71
C LYS A 619 18.66 -18.14 3.41
N SER A 620 18.46 -17.42 2.31
CA SER A 620 19.18 -17.63 1.04
C SER A 620 19.37 -16.30 0.35
N ARG A 621 20.60 -16.02 -0.08
CA ARG A 621 20.97 -14.75 -0.71
C ARG A 621 20.31 -14.62 -2.08
N LEU A 622 20.23 -15.73 -2.84
CA LEU A 622 19.51 -15.75 -4.13
C LEU A 622 18.01 -15.50 -3.95
N LYS A 623 17.36 -16.14 -2.96
CA LYS A 623 15.92 -15.93 -2.71
C LYS A 623 15.59 -14.48 -2.41
N GLU A 624 16.42 -13.83 -1.61
CA GLU A 624 16.22 -12.46 -1.18
C GLU A 624 16.47 -11.48 -2.33
N ILE A 625 17.54 -11.65 -3.10
CA ILE A 625 17.78 -10.86 -4.33
C ILE A 625 16.60 -11.01 -5.30
N VAL A 626 16.17 -12.23 -5.61
CA VAL A 626 15.01 -12.46 -6.50
C VAL A 626 13.74 -11.82 -5.91
N GLY A 627 13.56 -11.88 -4.59
CA GLY A 627 12.48 -11.19 -3.88
C GLY A 627 12.51 -9.67 -4.12
N VAL A 628 13.65 -9.02 -3.89
CA VAL A 628 13.84 -7.58 -4.11
C VAL A 628 13.56 -7.19 -5.56
N LEU A 629 14.12 -7.93 -6.53
CA LEU A 629 14.02 -7.60 -7.96
C LEU A 629 12.65 -7.89 -8.59
N SER A 630 11.74 -8.52 -7.85
CA SER A 630 10.38 -8.87 -8.30
C SER A 630 9.26 -8.33 -7.43
N PHE A 631 9.54 -7.90 -6.19
CA PHE A 631 8.54 -7.34 -5.30
C PHE A 631 8.18 -5.90 -5.68
N LYS A 632 6.87 -5.68 -5.83
CA LYS A 632 6.30 -4.37 -6.12
C LYS A 632 5.31 -3.96 -5.03
N PRO A 633 5.56 -2.86 -4.31
CA PRO A 633 4.62 -2.28 -3.36
C PRO A 633 3.24 -2.06 -3.98
N LEU A 634 2.18 -2.19 -3.18
CA LEU A 634 0.85 -1.79 -3.64
C LEU A 634 0.75 -0.27 -3.70
N ASN A 635 0.40 0.25 -4.88
CA ASN A 635 -0.04 1.63 -5.05
C ASN A 635 -1.57 1.68 -5.10
N ALA A 636 -2.18 1.48 -3.93
CA ALA A 636 -3.60 1.70 -3.73
C ALA A 636 -3.74 2.54 -2.48
N THR A 637 -4.34 3.72 -2.60
CA THR A 637 -4.62 4.49 -1.40
C THR A 637 -5.70 3.85 -0.59
N HIS A 638 -5.46 3.89 0.70
CA HIS A 638 -6.35 3.40 1.72
C HIS A 638 -6.09 4.19 2.96
#